data_AF-A0A632GPJ3-F1
#
_entry.id   AF-A0A632GPJ3-F1
#
_cell.length_a   1.000
_cell.length_b   1.000
_cell.length_c   1.000
_cell.angle_alpha   90.00
_cell.angle_beta   90.00
_cell.angle_gamma   90.00
#
_symmetry.space_group_name_H-M   'P 1'
#
loop_
_entity.id
_entity.type
_entity.pdbx_description
1 polymer ?
#
loop_
_entity_poly.entity_id
_entity_poly.type
_entity_poly.pdbx_seq_one_letter_code
_entity_poly.pdbx_strand_id
1 'polypeptide(L)'
;MNNMKITPIALMLINAIGLSSVHADTSVVNCNTTDHDSDLFCGNNINTNGAVNSVAIGNSVLIPKISVPGKTGIEQAVAIGSNVQATGDNSLVIGNEAITGKSGSIAIGGDDAAGTYNANGKGYILRAFGSNFFDNNITDYRANAAIGNGAVSLGSNSQALADGAVSIGAAATAGAGTQRGNEWDSSSGKQSIALGAESSALNDNTIALGYRTTSTGNSSTAIGNSTVATANNALALGSHSHADADGAVIIGSDAKNTRDTLTAVGLPADNGVNAIGIGSSVRSAANGIAIGRGAEAKISEATTIAIGNGAVSAGGIALGQDSAVVKGNNPSGTASASVSIGRQTTVADYGVALGSRASVGMTLTADGIPERLTSGGLYGTAVGINSGVYSNSALAVGHNAKVSENADAALAVGYNSLSSAQNAIAIGNTTKASAENAISIGSENSLTTGSVAIGVGARAGREDILSLKSSDQPERTWIGKQNNIALGAGAVADGGRVISIGENAGSGTPDNWNIHNVNIGTNAGSQAKRDYSVALGYEAGMVPVGSQDGTEDSQRSPSINIGKQAGKNTVSYGNISVGDNAGTDIADSRSVSNTMIGNGAGAGLASNDGKNAIFPGFGPGGNTLIGTDSGRQLSGDSNVALGSIAGDRATGDNNIYVGHLAGQQSTSDRSVIIGSQAGLGTNNDRGVLIGNFANGGVTTATRNVVGLGSSVKATGFESIAVGFNANSSANNATSIGRFASASGISAVALSTGAQANGENSVAIGNGTKATATNTISIGTGNTVSGDNSGAIGDPSTVSGMNSYSLGNNNTVSANNAFVLGNSVNNAVDSSVVLGDGSTVMAAVATPEYTVNGTTHKFAGSLPVSTVSIGDSGKERTLTNVAAGRVSAASTDAINGSQLFAVASEVEKGNQFAGNTGAFNRRLGEITTISGGLVADATASNKNIRTVAKDGQIDIQMADNLDVASVKAGTTLLNDDGLHITGGPSVTSGGINGGNKIISNVSDGVTDTDAVNKRQLDNMAATASRGWNIQANGGDTETVAPGDTVNVAGGDNIEVTRTGRTLNIATGRRVSFDNVTIGGLTLDKDTGKISGLSDGTLSADSKDAVNGGQLFGTNVNVTANTRSIAANKALLDSGLNFVGNTGAFNRRLGEITTISGGLVADATASNKNIRTVAKDGQIDIQMADNLDVASVKAGTTLLNDDGLHITGGPSVTSGGINGGNKIISNVSDGVTDTDAV
;
A
#
# COMPACT_ATOMS: atom_id res chain seq x y z
N MET A 1 37.17 -98.34 -58.75
CA MET A 1 38.08 -97.38 -59.42
C MET A 1 38.72 -96.49 -58.37
N ASN A 2 40.00 -96.09 -58.42
CA ASN A 2 41.10 -96.56 -59.28
C ASN A 2 42.48 -96.34 -58.61
N ASN A 3 43.29 -97.40 -58.57
CA ASN A 3 44.70 -97.41 -58.99
C ASN A 3 45.81 -96.71 -58.17
N MET A 4 45.73 -96.74 -56.83
CA MET A 4 46.81 -97.21 -55.92
C MET A 4 46.33 -97.04 -54.47
N LYS A 5 46.37 -98.00 -53.53
CA LYS A 5 46.73 -99.44 -53.56
C LYS A 5 48.10 -99.84 -54.13
N ILE A 6 49.10 -99.94 -53.26
CA ILE A 6 49.85 -101.20 -53.11
C ILE A 6 49.83 -101.60 -51.62
N THR A 7 48.82 -102.41 -51.28
CA THR A 7 48.76 -103.29 -50.12
C THR A 7 48.40 -104.70 -50.62
N PRO A 8 48.68 -105.80 -49.89
CA PRO A 8 49.79 -106.01 -48.96
C PRO A 8 51.15 -106.01 -49.71
N ILE A 9 52.07 -106.99 -49.80
CA ILE A 9 52.21 -108.41 -49.39
C ILE A 9 53.69 -108.61 -49.03
N ALA A 10 54.13 -109.38 -48.03
CA ALA A 10 53.45 -110.33 -47.13
C ALA A 10 52.30 -109.69 -46.32
N LEU A 11 51.24 -110.42 -45.95
CA LEU A 11 51.21 -111.83 -45.57
C LEU A 11 51.04 -112.83 -46.74
N MET A 12 51.81 -113.91 -46.68
CA MET A 12 51.71 -115.17 -47.45
C MET A 12 52.02 -115.15 -48.96
N LEU A 13 53.06 -115.89 -49.34
CA LEU A 13 52.81 -117.16 -50.05
C LEU A 13 52.23 -118.16 -49.04
N ILE A 14 51.20 -118.96 -49.34
CA ILE A 14 50.40 -119.17 -50.57
C ILE A 14 49.73 -117.85 -51.03
N ASN A 15 49.84 -117.37 -52.28
CA ASN A 15 50.60 -117.83 -53.48
C ASN A 15 50.73 -116.66 -54.49
N ALA A 16 51.65 -116.60 -55.45
CA ALA A 16 52.74 -117.49 -55.87
C ALA A 16 53.87 -116.68 -56.58
N ILE A 17 54.84 -117.35 -57.22
CA ILE A 17 55.84 -116.76 -58.14
C ILE A 17 55.16 -116.22 -59.42
N GLY A 18 55.68 -115.12 -59.98
CA GLY A 18 55.07 -114.44 -61.15
C GLY A 18 56.02 -113.86 -62.21
N LEU A 19 57.31 -114.21 -62.20
CA LEU A 19 58.29 -113.80 -63.25
C LEU A 19 58.62 -115.02 -64.12
N SER A 20 58.19 -115.00 -65.38
CA SER A 20 58.26 -116.14 -66.30
C SER A 20 59.59 -116.21 -67.06
N SER A 21 60.43 -117.19 -66.73
CA SER A 21 61.62 -117.66 -67.48
C SER A 21 62.78 -116.64 -67.62
N VAL A 22 64.08 -116.98 -67.56
CA VAL A 22 64.85 -118.13 -68.10
C VAL A 22 66.17 -118.36 -67.30
N HIS A 23 66.40 -119.61 -66.82
CA HIS A 23 67.67 -120.36 -66.59
C HIS A 23 68.84 -119.87 -65.66
N ALA A 24 69.43 -120.90 -64.99
CA ALA A 24 70.85 -121.11 -64.60
C ALA A 24 71.51 -120.30 -63.45
N ASP A 25 72.39 -120.87 -62.59
CA ASP A 25 72.59 -122.27 -62.13
C ASP A 25 73.51 -122.37 -60.87
N THR A 26 73.28 -123.33 -59.94
CA THR A 26 74.19 -123.80 -58.83
C THR A 26 74.86 -122.80 -57.83
N SER A 27 75.30 -123.13 -56.59
CA SER A 27 75.05 -124.27 -55.67
C SER A 27 75.56 -123.99 -54.22
N VAL A 28 74.79 -124.42 -53.22
CA VAL A 28 75.16 -125.03 -51.90
C VAL A 28 76.46 -124.59 -51.15
N VAL A 29 76.28 -124.09 -49.91
CA VAL A 29 77.02 -124.54 -48.70
C VAL A 29 76.02 -124.63 -47.53
N ASN A 30 76.19 -125.58 -46.61
CA ASN A 30 75.35 -125.76 -45.42
C ASN A 30 76.25 -125.99 -44.18
N CYS A 31 76.02 -125.26 -43.09
CA CYS A 31 76.84 -125.34 -41.87
C CYS A 31 76.01 -125.91 -40.71
N ASN A 32 76.46 -127.05 -40.15
CA ASN A 32 75.77 -127.76 -39.09
C ASN A 32 76.75 -128.58 -38.23
N THR A 33 76.88 -128.23 -36.94
CA THR A 33 77.47 -129.06 -35.88
C THR A 33 76.81 -128.71 -34.55
N THR A 34 76.51 -129.71 -33.74
CA THR A 34 75.79 -129.61 -32.45
C THR A 34 76.75 -129.54 -31.25
N ASP A 35 76.37 -128.71 -30.27
CA ASP A 35 76.82 -128.66 -28.87
C ASP A 35 78.33 -128.78 -28.55
N HIS A 36 78.92 -127.65 -28.17
CA HIS A 36 79.18 -127.38 -26.74
C HIS A 36 79.26 -125.85 -26.50
N ASP A 37 79.45 -125.41 -25.25
CA ASP A 37 79.36 -124.00 -24.87
C ASP A 37 80.30 -123.08 -25.66
N SER A 38 79.75 -121.96 -26.19
CA SER A 38 80.39 -121.00 -27.13
C SER A 38 80.36 -121.52 -28.60
N ASP A 39 80.33 -120.77 -29.71
CA ASP A 39 80.93 -119.47 -30.03
C ASP A 39 80.78 -119.07 -31.56
N LEU A 40 81.81 -118.41 -32.12
CA LEU A 40 82.11 -117.81 -33.43
C LEU A 40 82.81 -118.84 -34.41
N PHE A 41 82.37 -119.28 -35.61
CA PHE A 41 82.98 -120.41 -36.45
C PHE A 41 83.40 -120.16 -37.97
N CYS A 42 84.70 -120.23 -38.37
CA CYS A 42 85.67 -119.61 -39.40
C CYS A 42 85.46 -118.94 -40.82
N GLY A 43 85.75 -117.62 -41.06
CA GLY A 43 86.31 -117.06 -42.36
C GLY A 43 85.92 -115.66 -42.96
N ASN A 44 86.25 -115.45 -44.26
CA ASN A 44 85.37 -114.65 -45.15
C ASN A 44 84.12 -115.50 -45.34
N ASN A 45 82.95 -114.98 -44.92
CA ASN A 45 81.91 -115.72 -44.21
C ASN A 45 82.41 -116.23 -42.85
N ILE A 46 81.65 -115.99 -41.78
CA ILE A 46 81.65 -116.85 -40.57
C ILE A 46 82.99 -116.73 -39.76
N ASN A 47 83.22 -117.35 -38.59
CA ASN A 47 83.68 -116.68 -37.34
C ASN A 47 84.74 -117.36 -36.33
N THR A 48 85.47 -116.76 -35.35
CA THR A 48 86.59 -117.44 -34.55
C THR A 48 86.35 -117.95 -33.09
N ASN A 49 86.28 -119.27 -32.83
CA ASN A 49 85.64 -119.94 -31.65
C ASN A 49 86.54 -120.10 -30.39
N GLY A 50 86.08 -119.79 -29.15
CA GLY A 50 86.83 -120.01 -27.89
C GLY A 50 86.16 -119.87 -26.47
N ALA A 51 85.26 -118.93 -26.16
CA ALA A 51 84.58 -118.78 -24.87
C ALA A 51 83.25 -117.95 -24.86
N VAL A 52 82.75 -117.56 -23.66
CA VAL A 52 81.45 -116.87 -23.38
C VAL A 52 81.43 -115.45 -23.96
N ASN A 53 81.29 -115.44 -25.27
CA ASN A 53 81.59 -114.40 -26.24
C ASN A 53 80.58 -114.59 -27.40
N SER A 54 80.49 -113.61 -28.31
CA SER A 54 80.27 -113.81 -29.77
C SER A 54 78.83 -113.64 -30.29
N VAL A 55 78.56 -113.33 -31.57
CA VAL A 55 78.78 -114.11 -32.82
C VAL A 55 78.95 -113.22 -34.09
N ALA A 56 79.63 -113.74 -35.13
CA ALA A 56 79.97 -113.22 -36.48
C ALA A 56 81.22 -112.30 -36.74
N ILE A 57 82.46 -112.89 -36.77
CA ILE A 57 83.63 -112.67 -37.72
C ILE A 57 83.16 -113.01 -39.18
N GLY A 58 83.85 -112.71 -40.30
CA GLY A 58 85.24 -112.28 -40.53
C GLY A 58 85.49 -111.50 -41.84
N ASN A 59 84.95 -111.97 -42.97
CA ASN A 59 84.14 -111.00 -43.72
C ASN A 59 82.97 -110.77 -42.80
N SER A 60 83.03 -109.62 -42.15
CA SER A 60 82.51 -109.32 -40.81
C SER A 60 83.38 -109.50 -39.54
N VAL A 61 84.70 -109.22 -39.43
CA VAL A 61 85.59 -109.38 -38.21
C VAL A 61 85.15 -108.91 -36.77
N LEU A 62 83.94 -109.18 -36.26
CA LEU A 62 83.66 -109.17 -34.80
C LEU A 62 84.55 -110.16 -34.05
N ILE A 63 85.35 -109.68 -33.10
CA ILE A 63 85.76 -110.53 -31.97
C ILE A 63 85.39 -109.87 -30.65
N PRO A 64 84.79 -110.66 -29.75
CA PRO A 64 84.70 -110.35 -28.35
C PRO A 64 85.65 -111.19 -27.47
N LYS A 65 86.12 -110.56 -26.39
CA LYS A 65 87.11 -110.99 -25.37
C LYS A 65 86.49 -111.91 -24.29
N ILE A 66 87.33 -112.63 -23.50
CA ILE A 66 86.92 -113.22 -22.20
C ILE A 66 88.03 -113.25 -21.14
N SER A 67 87.63 -113.47 -19.88
CA SER A 67 88.39 -114.30 -18.92
C SER A 67 87.56 -115.45 -18.32
N VAL A 68 88.22 -116.60 -18.10
CA VAL A 68 87.68 -117.92 -17.68
C VAL A 68 88.20 -118.25 -16.25
N PRO A 69 87.88 -119.42 -15.67
CA PRO A 69 86.62 -119.85 -15.07
C PRO A 69 86.46 -119.32 -13.62
N GLY A 70 85.25 -118.99 -13.12
CA GLY A 70 83.94 -119.28 -13.68
C GLY A 70 82.80 -118.39 -13.16
N LYS A 71 82.40 -117.26 -13.75
CA LYS A 71 83.05 -116.29 -14.66
C LYS A 71 82.42 -114.91 -14.38
N THR A 72 83.05 -113.80 -14.78
CA THR A 72 82.42 -112.47 -14.82
C THR A 72 82.42 -111.94 -16.26
N GLY A 73 81.23 -111.71 -16.81
CA GLY A 73 81.00 -111.20 -18.16
C GLY A 73 80.65 -112.27 -19.20
N ILE A 74 79.75 -111.91 -20.14
CA ILE A 74 80.15 -111.97 -21.54
C ILE A 74 81.00 -110.71 -21.71
N GLU A 75 82.31 -110.83 -21.93
CA GLU A 75 83.16 -109.63 -21.81
C GLU A 75 82.90 -108.64 -22.94
N GLN A 76 82.43 -109.09 -24.11
CA GLN A 76 82.15 -108.27 -25.31
C GLN A 76 81.10 -108.95 -26.25
N ALA A 77 80.43 -108.25 -27.19
CA ALA A 77 79.47 -108.90 -28.13
C ALA A 77 79.13 -108.17 -29.48
N VAL A 78 78.56 -108.93 -30.44
CA VAL A 78 77.72 -108.63 -31.66
C VAL A 78 78.14 -107.50 -32.65
N ALA A 79 77.94 -107.56 -33.99
CA ALA A 79 78.08 -108.62 -35.03
C ALA A 79 78.12 -107.93 -36.43
N ILE A 80 79.24 -107.98 -37.16
CA ILE A 80 79.64 -106.74 -37.86
C ILE A 80 80.38 -106.92 -39.20
N GLY A 81 79.74 -106.67 -40.33
CA GLY A 81 80.38 -106.47 -41.65
C GLY A 81 80.31 -105.01 -42.12
N SER A 82 81.29 -104.46 -42.84
CA SER A 82 82.34 -105.10 -43.66
C SER A 82 83.78 -104.55 -43.46
N ASN A 83 84.52 -104.71 -42.36
CA ASN A 83 84.58 -105.91 -41.50
C ASN A 83 84.79 -105.64 -39.99
N VAL A 84 85.11 -104.42 -39.55
CA VAL A 84 84.56 -103.86 -38.28
C VAL A 84 84.89 -104.51 -36.89
N GLN A 85 84.49 -103.92 -35.74
CA GLN A 85 84.86 -104.40 -34.36
C GLN A 85 83.92 -103.99 -33.20
N ALA A 86 83.60 -104.88 -32.24
CA ALA A 86 82.75 -104.58 -31.08
C ALA A 86 83.29 -105.18 -29.78
N THR A 87 83.61 -104.32 -28.81
CA THR A 87 84.61 -104.63 -27.77
C THR A 87 84.25 -104.18 -26.34
N GLY A 88 82.97 -104.20 -25.94
CA GLY A 88 82.56 -103.99 -24.53
C GLY A 88 81.42 -104.90 -24.09
N ASP A 89 81.24 -105.19 -22.80
CA ASP A 89 80.26 -106.19 -22.32
C ASP A 89 78.85 -105.85 -22.83
N ASN A 90 78.16 -106.79 -23.48
CA ASN A 90 76.88 -106.53 -24.17
C ASN A 90 76.93 -105.40 -25.23
N SER A 91 78.05 -105.20 -25.92
CA SER A 91 78.14 -104.28 -27.07
C SER A 91 77.34 -104.75 -28.28
N LEU A 92 77.11 -103.85 -29.23
CA LEU A 92 76.54 -104.15 -30.54
C LEU A 92 77.09 -103.20 -31.61
N VAL A 93 77.71 -103.73 -32.66
CA VAL A 93 78.03 -102.95 -33.87
C VAL A 93 77.42 -103.63 -35.08
N ILE A 94 77.02 -102.86 -36.10
CA ILE A 94 76.62 -103.34 -37.44
C ILE A 94 77.02 -102.30 -38.51
N GLY A 95 77.61 -102.72 -39.63
CA GLY A 95 77.93 -101.85 -40.79
C GLY A 95 79.42 -101.49 -40.89
N ASN A 96 79.89 -101.10 -42.09
CA ASN A 96 81.31 -100.93 -42.47
C ASN A 96 82.14 -100.12 -41.46
N GLU A 97 83.39 -100.54 -41.19
CA GLU A 97 84.42 -99.94 -40.31
C GLU A 97 84.07 -99.27 -38.94
N ALA A 98 82.80 -99.25 -38.51
CA ALA A 98 82.30 -98.89 -37.19
C ALA A 98 82.89 -99.63 -35.94
N ILE A 99 82.84 -99.01 -34.76
CA ILE A 99 83.50 -99.55 -33.55
C ILE A 99 82.68 -99.31 -32.28
N THR A 100 82.60 -100.32 -31.38
CA THR A 100 82.25 -100.12 -29.96
C THR A 100 83.30 -100.69 -29.01
N GLY A 101 83.30 -100.19 -27.77
CA GLY A 101 84.34 -100.53 -26.78
C GLY A 101 84.09 -100.11 -25.34
N LYS A 102 82.83 -99.93 -24.94
CA LYS A 102 82.38 -99.90 -23.53
C LYS A 102 81.15 -100.77 -23.33
N SER A 103 80.92 -101.20 -22.10
CA SER A 103 79.80 -102.07 -21.75
C SER A 103 78.46 -101.41 -22.13
N GLY A 104 77.62 -102.11 -22.90
CA GLY A 104 76.32 -101.64 -23.40
C GLY A 104 76.37 -100.61 -24.54
N SER A 105 77.53 -100.33 -25.15
CA SER A 105 77.63 -99.37 -26.26
C SER A 105 77.21 -99.96 -27.61
N ILE A 106 76.57 -99.12 -28.44
CA ILE A 106 75.96 -99.52 -29.73
C ILE A 106 76.39 -98.56 -30.86
N ALA A 107 76.89 -99.08 -31.99
CA ALA A 107 77.22 -98.29 -33.20
C ALA A 107 76.70 -98.98 -34.47
N ILE A 108 75.75 -98.37 -35.19
CA ILE A 108 75.07 -99.03 -36.32
C ILE A 108 75.09 -98.08 -37.53
N GLY A 109 76.03 -98.30 -38.43
CA GLY A 109 76.28 -97.42 -39.58
C GLY A 109 77.57 -97.77 -40.32
N GLY A 110 77.93 -96.92 -41.28
CA GLY A 110 79.25 -96.95 -41.90
C GLY A 110 80.15 -95.96 -41.17
N ASP A 111 81.27 -96.46 -40.64
CA ASP A 111 82.36 -95.71 -40.03
C ASP A 111 81.95 -95.02 -38.69
N ASP A 112 80.95 -95.60 -37.99
CA ASP A 112 80.34 -95.11 -36.75
C ASP A 112 81.09 -95.54 -35.47
N ALA A 113 81.24 -94.69 -34.45
CA ALA A 113 81.94 -95.02 -33.21
C ALA A 113 81.08 -94.78 -31.94
N ALA A 114 81.01 -95.75 -31.02
CA ALA A 114 80.32 -95.58 -29.74
C ALA A 114 81.08 -96.17 -28.55
N GLY A 115 81.31 -95.35 -27.51
CA GLY A 115 81.90 -95.76 -26.24
C GLY A 115 83.40 -96.09 -26.22
N THR A 116 83.99 -96.53 -27.34
CA THR A 116 85.41 -96.92 -27.42
C THR A 116 86.37 -95.79 -27.08
N TYR A 117 87.51 -96.17 -26.51
CA TYR A 117 88.68 -95.31 -26.31
C TYR A 117 89.92 -96.13 -26.67
N ASN A 118 90.91 -95.51 -27.31
CA ASN A 118 92.14 -96.15 -27.81
C ASN A 118 91.91 -97.20 -28.93
N ALA A 119 91.55 -96.73 -30.14
CA ALA A 119 91.50 -97.57 -31.34
C ALA A 119 92.90 -97.75 -31.95
N ASN A 120 93.32 -99.01 -32.20
CA ASN A 120 94.66 -99.34 -32.71
C ASN A 120 94.84 -98.96 -34.19
N GLY A 121 95.20 -97.70 -34.46
CA GLY A 121 95.77 -97.29 -35.74
C GLY A 121 94.79 -97.07 -36.90
N LYS A 122 93.48 -96.93 -36.63
CA LYS A 122 92.49 -96.45 -37.62
C LYS A 122 92.07 -95.01 -37.29
N GLY A 123 92.20 -94.11 -38.26
CA GLY A 123 92.06 -92.68 -38.05
C GLY A 123 90.66 -92.14 -38.34
N TYR A 124 89.88 -91.85 -37.28
CA TYR A 124 88.61 -91.11 -37.38
C TYR A 124 88.73 -89.72 -36.74
N ILE A 125 88.24 -88.70 -37.45
CA ILE A 125 88.30 -87.30 -36.99
C ILE A 125 87.03 -86.96 -36.18
N LEU A 126 87.17 -86.97 -34.85
CA LEU A 126 86.17 -86.48 -33.92
C LEU A 126 86.33 -84.95 -33.82
N ARG A 127 85.36 -84.17 -34.31
CA ARG A 127 85.54 -82.72 -34.51
C ARG A 127 85.07 -81.93 -33.28
N ALA A 128 86.00 -81.72 -32.35
CA ALA A 128 85.88 -80.73 -31.29
C ALA A 128 85.72 -79.32 -31.90
N PHE A 129 84.89 -78.48 -31.28
CA PHE A 129 84.57 -77.16 -31.84
C PHE A 129 85.69 -76.14 -31.57
N GLY A 130 86.68 -76.02 -32.48
CA GLY A 130 87.67 -74.92 -32.47
C GLY A 130 89.14 -75.27 -32.75
N SER A 131 89.48 -76.51 -33.12
CA SER A 131 90.86 -76.86 -33.52
C SER A 131 91.20 -76.35 -34.93
N ASN A 132 92.45 -75.89 -35.13
CA ASN A 132 92.89 -75.21 -36.36
C ASN A 132 94.07 -75.92 -37.06
N PHE A 133 93.91 -76.09 -38.38
CA PHE A 133 94.94 -76.31 -39.42
C PHE A 133 95.77 -77.61 -39.51
N PHE A 134 95.82 -78.09 -40.78
CA PHE A 134 96.87 -78.87 -41.47
C PHE A 134 97.45 -80.13 -40.81
N ASP A 135 96.96 -81.29 -41.28
CA ASP A 135 97.84 -82.40 -41.65
C ASP A 135 97.30 -83.06 -42.94
N ASN A 136 98.16 -83.27 -43.95
CA ASN A 136 97.77 -83.35 -45.36
C ASN A 136 97.97 -84.73 -46.01
N ASN A 137 97.54 -85.83 -45.37
CA ASN A 137 97.65 -87.16 -46.01
C ASN A 137 96.63 -88.24 -45.59
N ILE A 138 95.43 -87.85 -45.11
CA ILE A 138 94.29 -88.76 -44.89
C ILE A 138 93.04 -88.14 -45.52
N THR A 139 92.20 -88.95 -46.17
CA THR A 139 90.93 -88.52 -46.77
C THR A 139 89.89 -88.19 -45.70
N ASP A 140 89.35 -86.97 -45.75
CA ASP A 140 88.52 -86.37 -44.69
C ASP A 140 87.12 -87.01 -44.57
N TYR A 141 86.90 -87.76 -43.49
CA TYR A 141 85.62 -88.39 -43.15
C TYR A 141 85.26 -88.13 -41.68
N ARG A 142 84.02 -87.66 -41.42
CA ARG A 142 83.52 -87.34 -40.07
C ARG A 142 82.58 -88.46 -39.59
N ALA A 143 83.11 -89.40 -38.83
CA ALA A 143 82.36 -90.49 -38.19
C ALA A 143 81.14 -89.98 -37.38
N ASN A 144 80.06 -90.77 -37.37
CA ASN A 144 79.01 -90.65 -36.35
C ASN A 144 79.61 -91.06 -34.99
N ALA A 145 79.48 -90.28 -33.93
CA ALA A 145 80.23 -90.51 -32.69
C ALA A 145 79.41 -90.31 -31.39
N ALA A 146 79.30 -91.35 -30.56
CA ALA A 146 78.75 -91.28 -29.20
C ALA A 146 79.84 -91.58 -28.16
N ILE A 147 80.45 -90.53 -27.59
CA ILE A 147 81.68 -90.66 -26.77
C ILE A 147 81.37 -90.66 -25.27
N GLY A 148 80.48 -89.77 -24.85
CA GLY A 148 80.16 -89.52 -23.44
C GLY A 148 79.34 -90.64 -22.79
N ASN A 149 79.34 -90.67 -21.47
CA ASN A 149 78.57 -91.67 -20.72
C ASN A 149 77.07 -91.38 -20.87
N GLY A 150 76.30 -92.37 -21.34
CA GLY A 150 74.88 -92.20 -21.69
C GLY A 150 74.62 -91.28 -22.91
N ALA A 151 75.64 -90.98 -23.72
CA ALA A 151 75.48 -90.16 -24.93
C ALA A 151 74.79 -90.94 -26.06
N VAL A 152 74.02 -90.24 -26.90
CA VAL A 152 73.30 -90.80 -28.05
C VAL A 152 73.62 -90.00 -29.30
N SER A 153 74.08 -90.67 -30.36
CA SER A 153 74.40 -90.07 -31.65
C SER A 153 73.75 -90.85 -32.79
N LEU A 154 72.80 -90.23 -33.49
CA LEU A 154 71.99 -90.89 -34.52
C LEU A 154 71.81 -90.02 -35.77
N GLY A 155 72.69 -90.24 -36.75
CA GLY A 155 72.66 -89.58 -38.04
C GLY A 155 74.04 -89.61 -38.69
N SER A 156 74.11 -89.55 -40.02
CA SER A 156 75.40 -89.47 -40.72
C SER A 156 76.18 -88.24 -40.23
N ASN A 157 77.42 -88.46 -39.81
CA ASN A 157 78.32 -87.42 -39.28
C ASN A 157 77.81 -86.71 -38.00
N SER A 158 76.81 -87.27 -37.31
CA SER A 158 76.28 -86.76 -36.03
C SER A 158 77.30 -86.99 -34.90
N GLN A 159 77.44 -86.08 -33.94
CA GLN A 159 78.43 -86.22 -32.87
C GLN A 159 77.88 -85.79 -31.50
N ALA A 160 77.77 -86.74 -30.58
CA ALA A 160 77.48 -86.54 -29.15
C ALA A 160 78.77 -86.69 -28.33
N LEU A 161 79.36 -85.54 -27.99
CA LEU A 161 80.76 -85.41 -27.60
C LEU A 161 80.99 -85.30 -26.07
N ALA A 162 79.90 -85.29 -25.28
CA ALA A 162 79.92 -85.09 -23.82
C ALA A 162 78.91 -85.99 -23.08
N ASP A 163 79.00 -86.07 -21.75
CA ASP A 163 78.16 -86.97 -20.95
C ASP A 163 76.68 -86.56 -20.98
N GLY A 164 75.80 -87.54 -21.24
CA GLY A 164 74.36 -87.31 -21.43
C GLY A 164 73.98 -86.46 -22.65
N ALA A 165 74.91 -86.18 -23.57
CA ALA A 165 74.63 -85.42 -24.78
C ALA A 165 73.83 -86.24 -25.81
N VAL A 166 72.86 -85.61 -26.47
CA VAL A 166 71.99 -86.26 -27.47
C VAL A 166 72.05 -85.49 -28.78
N SER A 167 72.63 -86.10 -29.81
CA SER A 167 72.62 -85.58 -31.18
C SER A 167 71.82 -86.52 -32.09
N ILE A 168 70.78 -86.00 -32.74
CA ILE A 168 69.93 -86.78 -33.66
C ILE A 168 69.66 -85.96 -34.92
N GLY A 169 70.28 -86.34 -36.03
CA GLY A 169 70.21 -85.65 -37.32
C GLY A 169 71.56 -85.65 -38.06
N ALA A 170 71.52 -85.56 -39.39
CA ALA A 170 72.76 -85.52 -40.18
C ALA A 170 73.61 -84.29 -39.79
N ALA A 171 74.90 -84.51 -39.49
CA ALA A 171 75.84 -83.53 -38.96
C ALA A 171 75.45 -82.82 -37.63
N ALA A 172 74.40 -83.25 -36.93
CA ALA A 172 74.01 -82.69 -35.64
C ALA A 172 75.16 -82.83 -34.62
N THR A 173 75.41 -81.81 -33.79
CA THR A 173 76.50 -81.83 -32.81
C THR A 173 76.01 -81.41 -31.43
N ALA A 174 76.12 -82.31 -30.46
CA ALA A 174 75.73 -82.10 -29.07
C ALA A 174 76.95 -82.24 -28.15
N GLY A 175 77.24 -81.16 -27.42
CA GLY A 175 78.38 -80.99 -26.53
C GLY A 175 79.66 -80.55 -27.26
N ALA A 176 80.52 -79.82 -26.55
CA ALA A 176 81.74 -79.25 -27.13
C ALA A 176 82.88 -80.28 -27.29
N GLY A 177 83.14 -81.07 -26.24
CA GLY A 177 84.10 -82.19 -26.16
C GLY A 177 85.55 -81.85 -26.53
N THR A 178 86.48 -81.85 -25.57
CA THR A 178 87.85 -81.37 -25.79
C THR A 178 88.87 -82.50 -25.89
N GLN A 179 89.52 -82.68 -27.05
CA GLN A 179 90.56 -83.69 -27.22
C GLN A 179 91.94 -83.17 -26.73
N ARG A 180 92.52 -83.84 -25.72
CA ARG A 180 93.85 -83.59 -25.16
C ARG A 180 94.79 -84.76 -25.52
N GLY A 181 95.46 -84.66 -26.67
CA GLY A 181 96.24 -85.78 -27.20
C GLY A 181 95.34 -87.00 -27.45
N ASN A 182 95.64 -88.14 -26.81
CA ASN A 182 94.83 -89.35 -26.95
C ASN A 182 93.61 -89.40 -25.99
N GLU A 183 93.37 -88.36 -25.18
CA GLU A 183 92.27 -88.32 -24.20
C GLU A 183 91.20 -87.28 -24.57
N TRP A 184 89.99 -87.76 -24.89
CA TRP A 184 88.78 -86.97 -25.08
C TRP A 184 88.09 -86.61 -23.76
N ASP A 185 88.08 -85.33 -23.42
CA ASP A 185 87.48 -84.75 -22.22
C ASP A 185 85.98 -84.44 -22.43
N SER A 186 85.09 -85.20 -21.76
CA SER A 186 83.62 -85.05 -21.81
C SER A 186 83.06 -84.05 -20.79
N SER A 187 83.91 -83.23 -20.14
CA SER A 187 83.51 -82.41 -18.98
C SER A 187 82.61 -81.20 -19.29
N SER A 188 82.50 -80.78 -20.55
CA SER A 188 81.77 -79.58 -20.99
C SER A 188 80.83 -79.88 -22.17
N GLY A 189 79.62 -79.32 -22.13
CA GLY A 189 78.54 -79.62 -23.05
C GLY A 189 77.60 -80.71 -22.54
N LYS A 190 77.47 -80.87 -21.22
CA LYS A 190 76.69 -81.94 -20.59
C LYS A 190 75.19 -81.73 -20.74
N GLN A 191 74.47 -82.84 -20.90
CA GLN A 191 73.01 -82.86 -21.08
C GLN A 191 72.51 -81.99 -22.26
N SER A 192 73.37 -81.63 -23.21
CA SER A 192 73.01 -80.84 -24.39
C SER A 192 72.20 -81.67 -25.39
N ILE A 193 71.21 -81.05 -26.04
CA ILE A 193 70.32 -81.74 -27.00
C ILE A 193 70.33 -80.99 -28.34
N ALA A 194 70.85 -81.64 -29.38
CA ALA A 194 70.83 -81.18 -30.77
C ALA A 194 69.94 -82.11 -31.60
N LEU A 195 68.72 -81.65 -31.94
CA LEU A 195 67.72 -82.46 -32.64
C LEU A 195 67.34 -81.82 -33.98
N GLY A 196 67.83 -82.41 -35.07
CA GLY A 196 67.64 -81.97 -36.45
C GLY A 196 68.97 -81.85 -37.20
N ALA A 197 68.94 -81.96 -38.53
CA ALA A 197 70.17 -81.91 -39.32
C ALA A 197 70.85 -80.52 -39.24
N GLU A 198 72.18 -80.52 -39.20
CA GLU A 198 73.03 -79.34 -39.00
C GLU A 198 72.74 -78.55 -37.70
N SER A 199 72.05 -79.14 -36.71
CA SER A 199 71.81 -78.51 -35.41
C SER A 199 73.03 -78.56 -34.49
N SER A 200 73.17 -77.57 -33.62
CA SER A 200 74.33 -77.41 -32.73
C SER A 200 73.91 -76.94 -31.34
N ALA A 201 74.18 -77.77 -30.33
CA ALA A 201 73.94 -77.49 -28.90
C ALA A 201 75.25 -77.75 -28.15
N LEU A 202 76.06 -76.71 -27.94
CA LEU A 202 77.47 -76.88 -27.57
C LEU A 202 77.77 -76.79 -26.06
N ASN A 203 77.00 -76.00 -25.32
CA ASN A 203 77.24 -75.70 -23.91
C ASN A 203 76.29 -76.47 -22.97
N ASP A 204 76.58 -76.43 -21.67
CA ASP A 204 75.82 -77.19 -20.66
C ASP A 204 74.34 -76.80 -20.66
N ASN A 205 73.48 -77.83 -20.57
CA ASN A 205 72.01 -77.72 -20.57
C ASN A 205 71.40 -76.98 -21.79
N THR A 206 72.11 -76.86 -22.92
CA THR A 206 71.59 -76.23 -24.14
C THR A 206 70.64 -77.12 -24.94
N ILE A 207 69.60 -76.51 -25.53
CA ILE A 207 68.65 -77.17 -26.43
C ILE A 207 68.63 -76.46 -27.79
N ALA A 208 68.91 -77.19 -28.85
CA ALA A 208 68.75 -76.78 -30.25
C ALA A 208 67.81 -77.76 -30.97
N LEU A 209 66.62 -77.30 -31.35
CA LEU A 209 65.57 -78.13 -31.94
C LEU A 209 65.12 -77.62 -33.32
N GLY A 210 65.56 -78.27 -34.39
CA GLY A 210 65.23 -77.97 -35.78
C GLY A 210 66.40 -78.12 -36.75
N TYR A 211 66.18 -77.73 -38.01
CA TYR A 211 67.22 -77.70 -39.04
C TYR A 211 68.10 -76.46 -38.90
N ARG A 212 69.43 -76.60 -38.91
CA ARG A 212 70.41 -75.50 -38.70
C ARG A 212 70.26 -74.70 -37.41
N THR A 213 69.56 -75.25 -36.42
CA THR A 213 69.28 -74.59 -35.14
C THR A 213 70.53 -74.51 -34.27
N THR A 214 70.84 -73.34 -33.73
CA THR A 214 72.07 -73.10 -32.97
C THR A 214 71.76 -72.57 -31.57
N SER A 215 72.23 -73.28 -30.54
CA SER A 215 72.06 -72.94 -29.12
C SER A 215 73.41 -72.96 -28.42
N THR A 216 73.86 -71.80 -27.95
CA THR A 216 75.26 -71.57 -27.54
C THR A 216 75.46 -70.72 -26.29
N GLY A 217 74.44 -70.02 -25.79
CA GLY A 217 74.48 -69.44 -24.43
C GLY A 217 74.22 -70.51 -23.36
N ASN A 218 74.71 -70.33 -22.12
CA ASN A 218 74.42 -71.30 -21.06
C ASN A 218 72.90 -71.35 -20.78
N SER A 219 72.36 -72.57 -20.65
CA SER A 219 70.92 -72.85 -20.51
C SER A 219 70.04 -72.25 -21.62
N SER A 220 70.59 -71.88 -22.78
CA SER A 220 69.82 -71.28 -23.88
C SER A 220 68.99 -72.30 -24.66
N THR A 221 67.88 -71.84 -25.23
CA THR A 221 66.92 -72.67 -25.96
C THR A 221 66.58 -72.03 -27.30
N ALA A 222 66.90 -72.72 -28.39
CA ALA A 222 66.54 -72.35 -29.75
C ALA A 222 65.65 -73.43 -30.37
N ILE A 223 64.44 -73.07 -30.81
CA ILE A 223 63.44 -74.00 -31.37
C ILE A 223 62.84 -73.41 -32.66
N GLY A 224 63.07 -74.10 -33.78
CA GLY A 224 62.63 -73.70 -35.12
C GLY A 224 63.71 -73.93 -36.18
N ASN A 225 63.40 -73.62 -37.44
CA ASN A 225 64.36 -73.71 -38.54
C ASN A 225 65.30 -72.49 -38.55
N SER A 226 66.61 -72.73 -38.60
CA SER A 226 67.66 -71.70 -38.65
C SER A 226 67.60 -70.69 -37.49
N THR A 227 67.05 -71.12 -36.35
CA THR A 227 66.87 -70.33 -35.13
C THR A 227 68.16 -70.26 -34.33
N VAL A 228 68.44 -69.11 -33.72
CA VAL A 228 69.71 -68.84 -33.03
C VAL A 228 69.48 -68.25 -31.64
N ALA A 229 70.02 -68.92 -30.62
CA ALA A 229 70.15 -68.40 -29.25
C ALA A 229 71.64 -68.40 -28.85
N THR A 230 72.20 -67.21 -28.64
CA THR A 230 73.63 -67.02 -28.35
C THR A 230 73.92 -66.46 -26.95
N ALA A 231 72.95 -65.78 -26.35
CA ALA A 231 73.06 -65.20 -25.01
C ALA A 231 72.54 -66.14 -23.90
N ASN A 232 72.92 -65.88 -22.65
CA ASN A 232 72.61 -66.75 -21.51
C ASN A 232 71.13 -66.67 -21.14
N ASN A 233 70.52 -67.81 -20.83
CA ASN A 233 69.09 -67.95 -20.56
C ASN A 233 68.17 -67.44 -21.69
N ALA A 234 68.69 -67.22 -22.90
CA ALA A 234 67.91 -66.68 -24.02
C ALA A 234 66.97 -67.74 -24.62
N LEU A 235 65.77 -67.31 -25.02
CA LEU A 235 64.75 -68.14 -25.64
C LEU A 235 64.37 -67.58 -27.02
N ALA A 236 64.70 -68.34 -28.06
CA ALA A 236 64.32 -68.05 -29.45
C ALA A 236 63.34 -69.12 -29.97
N LEU A 237 62.11 -68.71 -30.29
CA LEU A 237 61.00 -69.61 -30.66
C LEU A 237 60.36 -69.19 -31.99
N GLY A 238 60.72 -69.88 -33.08
CA GLY A 238 60.23 -69.60 -34.44
C GLY A 238 61.30 -69.82 -35.52
N SER A 239 60.92 -69.75 -36.81
CA SER A 239 61.87 -69.84 -37.92
C SER A 239 62.71 -68.57 -38.01
N HIS A 240 64.02 -68.67 -38.22
CA HIS A 240 64.98 -67.54 -38.27
C HIS A 240 64.99 -66.60 -37.05
N SER A 241 64.33 -66.96 -35.93
CA SER A 241 64.30 -66.10 -34.74
C SER A 241 65.69 -66.00 -34.12
N HIS A 242 66.05 -64.80 -33.65
CA HIS A 242 67.40 -64.49 -33.20
C HIS A 242 67.39 -63.79 -31.84
N ALA A 243 67.89 -64.48 -30.81
CA ALA A 243 68.03 -63.97 -29.45
C ALA A 243 69.53 -63.84 -29.08
N ASP A 244 69.98 -62.59 -29.04
CA ASP A 244 71.38 -62.16 -28.90
C ASP A 244 71.65 -61.31 -27.64
N ALA A 245 70.66 -61.18 -26.73
CA ALA A 245 70.78 -60.48 -25.45
C ALA A 245 70.39 -61.39 -24.25
N ASP A 246 71.08 -61.25 -23.12
CA ASP A 246 70.88 -62.11 -21.93
C ASP A 246 69.43 -62.01 -21.42
N GLY A 247 68.80 -63.17 -21.22
CA GLY A 247 67.40 -63.28 -20.77
C GLY A 247 66.33 -62.83 -21.77
N ALA A 248 66.67 -62.52 -23.03
CA ALA A 248 65.70 -62.10 -24.04
C ALA A 248 64.71 -63.21 -24.43
N VAL A 249 63.43 -62.85 -24.60
CA VAL A 249 62.35 -63.76 -25.02
C VAL A 249 61.80 -63.31 -26.38
N ILE A 250 62.09 -64.11 -27.41
CA ILE A 250 61.80 -63.79 -28.82
C ILE A 250 60.89 -64.86 -29.41
N ILE A 251 59.64 -64.49 -29.71
CA ILE A 251 58.60 -65.43 -30.15
C ILE A 251 57.97 -64.96 -31.47
N GLY A 252 58.23 -65.71 -32.54
CA GLY A 252 57.73 -65.43 -33.89
C GLY A 252 58.76 -65.76 -34.98
N SER A 253 58.28 -66.07 -36.20
CA SER A 253 59.16 -66.19 -37.37
C SER A 253 59.88 -64.86 -37.63
N ASP A 254 61.14 -64.92 -38.02
CA ASP A 254 62.00 -63.79 -38.41
C ASP A 254 62.09 -62.66 -37.36
N ALA A 255 61.68 -62.96 -36.12
CA ALA A 255 61.71 -62.04 -35.00
C ALA A 255 63.14 -61.90 -34.47
N LYS A 256 63.61 -60.66 -34.36
CA LYS A 256 64.97 -60.33 -33.94
C LYS A 256 65.01 -59.06 -33.09
N ASN A 257 65.81 -59.09 -32.03
CA ASN A 257 66.27 -57.91 -31.31
C ASN A 257 67.05 -56.95 -32.22
N THR A 258 66.74 -55.66 -32.18
CA THR A 258 67.51 -54.65 -32.94
C THR A 258 68.25 -53.65 -32.05
N ARG A 259 67.75 -53.38 -30.83
CA ARG A 259 68.31 -52.39 -29.88
C ARG A 259 67.91 -52.75 -28.43
N ASP A 260 68.61 -53.70 -27.83
CA ASP A 260 68.52 -54.08 -26.40
C ASP A 260 67.09 -54.35 -25.85
N THR A 261 66.22 -54.91 -26.69
CA THR A 261 64.83 -55.24 -26.34
C THR A 261 64.73 -56.55 -25.54
N LEU A 262 64.03 -56.52 -24.40
CA LEU A 262 63.82 -57.69 -23.54
C LEU A 262 62.73 -58.65 -24.05
N THR A 263 61.67 -58.13 -24.67
CA THR A 263 60.51 -58.92 -25.10
C THR A 263 59.95 -58.41 -26.42
N ALA A 264 59.82 -59.29 -27.42
CA ALA A 264 59.14 -59.00 -28.69
C ALA A 264 58.31 -60.20 -29.16
N VAL A 265 57.05 -59.95 -29.56
CA VAL A 265 56.10 -61.01 -29.96
C VAL A 265 55.30 -60.59 -31.19
N GLY A 266 55.51 -61.30 -32.31
CA GLY A 266 54.76 -61.13 -33.56
C GLY A 266 55.54 -60.49 -34.71
N LEU A 267 54.90 -60.47 -35.90
CA LEU A 267 55.50 -60.06 -37.18
C LEU A 267 54.71 -58.92 -37.87
N PRO A 268 55.40 -57.93 -38.46
CA PRO A 268 56.61 -57.28 -37.92
C PRO A 268 56.21 -56.26 -36.82
N ALA A 269 57.09 -56.06 -35.85
CA ALA A 269 56.95 -55.02 -34.82
C ALA A 269 58.17 -54.08 -34.87
N ASP A 270 57.93 -52.78 -35.03
CA ASP A 270 58.96 -51.75 -35.17
C ASP A 270 58.94 -50.87 -33.91
N ASN A 271 59.83 -51.19 -32.95
CA ASN A 271 59.80 -50.71 -31.57
C ASN A 271 61.06 -49.92 -31.21
N GLY A 272 60.87 -48.76 -30.55
CA GLY A 272 61.96 -47.97 -29.95
C GLY A 272 62.48 -48.53 -28.62
N VAL A 273 63.49 -47.85 -28.07
CA VAL A 273 64.06 -48.17 -26.75
C VAL A 273 62.99 -48.07 -25.66
N ASN A 274 62.95 -49.02 -24.72
CA ASN A 274 61.92 -49.16 -23.67
C ASN A 274 60.46 -49.24 -24.17
N ALA A 275 60.22 -49.57 -25.45
CA ALA A 275 58.87 -49.71 -25.98
C ALA A 275 58.31 -51.13 -25.82
N ILE A 276 56.98 -51.24 -25.68
CA ILE A 276 56.25 -52.51 -25.67
C ILE A 276 55.36 -52.57 -26.90
N GLY A 277 55.68 -53.46 -27.84
CA GLY A 277 54.89 -53.70 -29.06
C GLY A 277 54.33 -55.12 -29.11
N ILE A 278 53.00 -55.27 -29.16
CA ILE A 278 52.33 -56.59 -29.19
C ILE A 278 51.20 -56.58 -30.24
N GLY A 279 51.45 -57.22 -31.39
CA GLY A 279 50.49 -57.31 -32.50
C GLY A 279 51.18 -57.31 -33.86
N SER A 280 50.42 -57.49 -34.94
CA SER A 280 50.95 -57.38 -36.31
C SER A 280 50.90 -55.94 -36.80
N SER A 281 51.99 -55.51 -37.44
CA SER A 281 52.21 -54.14 -37.93
C SER A 281 52.08 -53.06 -36.84
N VAL A 282 52.51 -53.37 -35.61
CA VAL A 282 52.62 -52.37 -34.54
C VAL A 282 53.86 -51.49 -34.75
N ARG A 283 53.73 -50.21 -34.39
CA ARG A 283 54.84 -49.25 -34.40
C ARG A 283 54.81 -48.44 -33.11
N SER A 284 55.91 -48.45 -32.38
CA SER A 284 56.01 -47.77 -31.09
C SER A 284 57.29 -46.95 -30.97
N ALA A 285 57.15 -45.65 -30.73
CA ALA A 285 58.25 -44.75 -30.39
C ALA A 285 58.90 -45.13 -29.04
N ALA A 286 60.05 -44.54 -28.73
CA ALA A 286 60.75 -44.79 -27.47
C ALA A 286 59.88 -44.49 -26.24
N ASN A 287 59.91 -45.36 -25.24
CA ASN A 287 59.02 -45.37 -24.07
C ASN A 287 57.51 -45.48 -24.38
N GLY A 288 57.12 -45.88 -25.60
CA GLY A 288 55.72 -46.05 -26.01
C GLY A 288 55.19 -47.47 -25.88
N ILE A 289 53.87 -47.61 -25.68
CA ILE A 289 53.15 -48.89 -25.63
C ILE A 289 52.18 -48.99 -26.82
N ALA A 290 52.38 -49.94 -27.73
CA ALA A 290 51.54 -50.17 -28.91
C ALA A 290 51.02 -51.62 -28.94
N ILE A 291 49.72 -51.83 -28.75
CA ILE A 291 49.12 -53.18 -28.62
C ILE A 291 47.87 -53.29 -29.49
N GLY A 292 47.84 -54.27 -30.39
CA GLY A 292 46.73 -54.49 -31.35
C GLY A 292 47.15 -54.31 -32.81
N ARG A 293 46.36 -54.83 -33.75
CA ARG A 293 46.71 -54.85 -35.18
C ARG A 293 46.76 -53.43 -35.75
N GLY A 294 47.94 -52.99 -36.19
CA GLY A 294 48.14 -51.64 -36.72
C GLY A 294 48.06 -50.53 -35.66
N ALA A 295 48.37 -50.82 -34.39
CA ALA A 295 48.47 -49.80 -33.35
C ALA A 295 49.76 -48.97 -33.52
N GLU A 296 49.66 -47.64 -33.41
CA GLU A 296 50.76 -46.70 -33.68
C GLU A 296 50.91 -45.66 -32.55
N ALA A 297 51.89 -45.88 -31.66
CA ALA A 297 52.31 -44.92 -30.64
C ALA A 297 53.42 -44.02 -31.22
N LYS A 298 53.06 -42.79 -31.61
CA LYS A 298 53.92 -41.84 -32.32
C LYS A 298 54.84 -41.07 -31.37
N ILE A 299 55.84 -40.44 -31.98
CA ILE A 299 56.91 -39.69 -31.31
C ILE A 299 56.31 -38.55 -30.48
N SER A 300 56.61 -38.58 -29.18
CA SER A 300 56.34 -37.53 -28.20
C SER A 300 57.42 -37.58 -27.11
N GLU A 301 57.62 -36.48 -26.38
CA GLU A 301 58.52 -36.43 -25.22
C GLU A 301 57.89 -37.02 -23.94
N ALA A 302 56.60 -37.36 -23.99
CA ALA A 302 55.85 -38.01 -22.92
C ALA A 302 55.40 -39.43 -23.33
N THR A 303 55.27 -40.33 -22.35
CA THR A 303 54.81 -41.72 -22.52
C THR A 303 53.53 -41.80 -23.36
N THR A 304 53.61 -42.42 -24.53
CA THR A 304 52.46 -42.65 -25.42
C THR A 304 51.93 -44.07 -25.28
N ILE A 305 50.61 -44.21 -25.28
CA ILE A 305 49.92 -45.49 -25.19
C ILE A 305 48.90 -45.57 -26.33
N ALA A 306 48.93 -46.65 -27.12
CA ALA A 306 48.03 -46.93 -28.23
C ALA A 306 47.60 -48.41 -28.16
N ILE A 307 46.44 -48.71 -27.57
CA ILE A 307 45.98 -50.09 -27.30
C ILE A 307 44.64 -50.34 -27.99
N GLY A 308 44.68 -50.91 -29.19
CA GLY A 308 43.50 -51.27 -29.98
C GLY A 308 43.86 -51.49 -31.45
N ASN A 309 43.03 -52.24 -32.18
CA ASN A 309 43.20 -52.38 -33.63
C ASN A 309 43.02 -51.00 -34.29
N GLY A 310 44.03 -50.51 -35.02
CA GLY A 310 44.02 -49.17 -35.61
C GLY A 310 44.14 -48.01 -34.61
N ALA A 311 44.50 -48.25 -33.34
CA ALA A 311 44.67 -47.18 -32.35
C ALA A 311 45.92 -46.33 -32.66
N VAL A 312 45.82 -45.00 -32.60
CA VAL A 312 46.91 -44.06 -32.89
C VAL A 312 47.05 -43.06 -31.75
N SER A 313 48.25 -42.87 -31.20
CA SER A 313 48.51 -41.80 -30.22
C SER A 313 49.67 -40.90 -30.66
N ALA A 314 49.41 -39.60 -30.82
CA ALA A 314 50.41 -38.55 -31.04
C ALA A 314 50.87 -37.86 -29.74
N GLY A 315 50.52 -38.43 -28.59
CA GLY A 315 50.73 -37.88 -27.26
C GLY A 315 49.67 -38.45 -26.30
N GLY A 316 50.07 -38.82 -25.09
CA GLY A 316 49.13 -39.43 -24.13
C GLY A 316 48.53 -40.75 -24.61
N ILE A 317 47.25 -40.97 -24.31
CA ILE A 317 46.64 -42.31 -24.23
C ILE A 317 45.51 -42.48 -25.25
N ALA A 318 45.64 -43.43 -26.18
CA ALA A 318 44.59 -43.93 -27.06
C ALA A 318 44.28 -45.41 -26.74
N LEU A 319 43.05 -45.75 -26.32
CA LEU A 319 42.63 -47.12 -26.03
C LEU A 319 41.33 -47.44 -26.77
N GLY A 320 41.27 -48.52 -27.56
CA GLY A 320 40.10 -48.95 -28.31
C GLY A 320 40.31 -48.97 -29.83
N GLN A 321 39.45 -49.69 -30.53
CA GLN A 321 39.54 -49.82 -32.00
C GLN A 321 39.36 -48.46 -32.68
N ASP A 322 40.28 -48.11 -33.56
CA ASP A 322 40.33 -46.83 -34.28
C ASP A 322 40.29 -45.60 -33.34
N SER A 323 40.74 -45.75 -32.08
CA SER A 323 40.92 -44.63 -31.15
C SER A 323 42.12 -43.79 -31.58
N ALA A 324 41.97 -42.47 -31.57
CA ALA A 324 43.01 -41.56 -32.03
C ALA A 324 43.24 -40.41 -31.04
N VAL A 325 44.50 -40.17 -30.68
CA VAL A 325 44.97 -38.84 -30.27
C VAL A 325 45.78 -38.28 -31.44
N VAL A 326 45.34 -37.12 -31.93
CA VAL A 326 45.95 -36.39 -33.04
C VAL A 326 46.64 -35.13 -32.54
N LYS A 327 47.72 -34.72 -33.22
CA LYS A 327 48.45 -33.50 -32.92
C LYS A 327 47.67 -32.28 -33.42
N GLY A 328 47.36 -31.35 -32.52
CA GLY A 328 46.77 -30.05 -32.84
C GLY A 328 47.81 -29.02 -33.26
N ASN A 329 47.56 -27.76 -32.90
CA ASN A 329 48.36 -26.60 -33.31
C ASN A 329 49.23 -26.02 -32.17
N ASN A 330 49.32 -26.70 -31.01
CA ASN A 330 50.14 -26.25 -29.88
C ASN A 330 51.64 -26.10 -30.29
N PRO A 331 52.28 -24.93 -30.08
CA PRO A 331 53.69 -24.72 -30.44
C PRO A 331 54.69 -25.61 -29.68
N SER A 332 54.32 -26.25 -28.56
CA SER A 332 55.17 -27.27 -27.92
C SER A 332 55.27 -28.58 -28.71
N GLY A 333 54.47 -28.75 -29.77
CA GLY A 333 54.62 -29.81 -30.75
C GLY A 333 54.16 -31.21 -30.31
N THR A 334 53.58 -31.38 -29.12
CA THR A 334 53.12 -32.68 -28.59
C THR A 334 51.69 -32.59 -28.06
N ALA A 335 50.86 -33.61 -28.34
CA ALA A 335 49.51 -33.75 -27.78
C ALA A 335 49.56 -34.30 -26.33
N SER A 336 50.33 -33.62 -25.46
CA SER A 336 50.65 -34.11 -24.13
C SER A 336 49.43 -34.15 -23.21
N ALA A 337 49.35 -35.17 -22.36
CA ALA A 337 48.25 -35.45 -21.42
C ALA A 337 46.85 -35.69 -22.03
N SER A 338 46.71 -35.79 -23.35
CA SER A 338 45.43 -36.14 -24.01
C SER A 338 45.03 -37.60 -23.79
N VAL A 339 43.71 -37.87 -23.75
CA VAL A 339 43.13 -39.21 -23.47
C VAL A 339 41.96 -39.51 -24.43
N SER A 340 42.04 -40.60 -25.21
CA SER A 340 41.04 -41.02 -26.21
C SER A 340 40.68 -42.50 -26.00
N ILE A 341 39.63 -42.79 -25.23
CA ILE A 341 39.30 -44.15 -24.77
C ILE A 341 37.97 -44.61 -25.38
N GLY A 342 38.05 -45.35 -26.48
CA GLY A 342 37.03 -46.27 -26.96
C GLY A 342 36.96 -46.36 -28.48
N ARG A 343 35.82 -46.75 -29.04
CA ARG A 343 35.73 -47.14 -30.46
C ARG A 343 35.53 -45.92 -31.36
N GLN A 344 36.46 -45.64 -32.27
CA GLN A 344 36.46 -44.43 -33.13
C GLN A 344 36.45 -43.10 -32.34
N THR A 345 37.06 -43.03 -31.16
CA THR A 345 37.22 -41.74 -30.44
C THR A 345 38.34 -40.90 -31.07
N THR A 346 38.24 -39.57 -31.07
CA THR A 346 39.34 -38.72 -31.56
C THR A 346 39.55 -37.43 -30.76
N VAL A 347 40.81 -37.09 -30.47
CA VAL A 347 41.18 -36.07 -29.48
C VAL A 347 42.39 -35.25 -29.95
N ALA A 348 42.31 -33.93 -29.83
CA ALA A 348 43.40 -32.99 -30.08
C ALA A 348 44.26 -32.69 -28.81
N ASP A 349 44.96 -31.55 -28.78
CA ASP A 349 45.88 -31.18 -27.69
C ASP A 349 45.15 -30.94 -26.35
N TYR A 350 45.63 -31.57 -25.27
CA TYR A 350 45.07 -31.53 -23.91
C TYR A 350 43.60 -32.00 -23.75
N GLY A 351 43.02 -32.68 -24.74
CA GLY A 351 41.63 -33.12 -24.72
C GLY A 351 41.40 -34.51 -24.09
N VAL A 352 40.14 -34.81 -23.73
CA VAL A 352 39.75 -36.07 -23.08
C VAL A 352 38.45 -36.63 -23.67
N ALA A 353 38.50 -37.59 -24.60
CA ALA A 353 37.32 -38.32 -25.10
C ALA A 353 37.22 -39.73 -24.53
N LEU A 354 36.03 -40.16 -24.10
CA LEU A 354 35.75 -41.53 -23.66
C LEU A 354 34.42 -42.03 -24.21
N GLY A 355 34.40 -43.16 -24.93
CA GLY A 355 33.18 -43.86 -25.37
C GLY A 355 33.22 -44.35 -26.82
N SER A 356 32.21 -44.08 -27.64
CA SER A 356 32.16 -44.55 -29.04
C SER A 356 31.84 -43.38 -29.96
N ARG A 357 32.76 -43.02 -30.87
CA ARG A 357 32.67 -41.80 -31.71
C ARG A 357 32.66 -40.49 -30.90
N ALA A 358 33.18 -40.51 -29.67
CA ALA A 358 33.38 -39.29 -28.88
C ALA A 358 34.57 -38.47 -29.43
N SER A 359 34.43 -37.15 -29.52
CA SER A 359 35.39 -36.29 -30.23
C SER A 359 35.72 -34.99 -29.49
N VAL A 360 36.98 -34.54 -29.56
CA VAL A 360 37.45 -33.26 -29.02
C VAL A 360 38.38 -32.58 -30.02
N GLY A 361 38.05 -31.35 -30.44
CA GLY A 361 38.90 -30.47 -31.27
C GLY A 361 38.95 -30.81 -32.76
N MET A 362 37.84 -31.24 -33.35
CA MET A 362 37.74 -31.64 -34.77
C MET A 362 36.41 -31.27 -35.41
N THR A 363 36.42 -30.95 -36.70
CA THR A 363 35.20 -30.77 -37.51
C THR A 363 34.97 -32.05 -38.32
N LEU A 364 33.72 -32.46 -38.53
CA LEU A 364 33.41 -33.54 -39.49
C LEU A 364 33.19 -32.93 -40.88
N THR A 365 33.90 -33.43 -41.89
CA THR A 365 33.53 -33.12 -43.28
C THR A 365 32.18 -33.76 -43.64
N ALA A 366 31.58 -33.32 -44.75
CA ALA A 366 30.34 -33.91 -45.26
C ALA A 366 30.46 -35.43 -45.53
N ASP A 367 31.67 -35.91 -45.82
CA ASP A 367 31.98 -37.32 -46.09
C ASP A 367 32.23 -38.14 -44.81
N GLY A 368 32.12 -37.52 -43.62
CA GLY A 368 32.33 -38.17 -42.33
C GLY A 368 33.80 -38.38 -41.95
N ILE A 369 34.73 -37.74 -42.66
CA ILE A 369 36.16 -37.71 -42.31
C ILE A 369 36.37 -36.61 -41.26
N PRO A 370 37.06 -36.87 -40.14
CA PRO A 370 37.32 -35.86 -39.13
C PRO A 370 38.53 -35.00 -39.53
N GLU A 371 38.30 -33.73 -39.84
CA GLU A 371 39.32 -32.72 -40.15
C GLU A 371 39.72 -31.88 -38.93
N ARG A 372 40.88 -31.22 -39.04
CA ARG A 372 41.47 -30.40 -37.98
C ARG A 372 40.83 -29.00 -37.97
N LEU A 373 40.32 -28.56 -36.82
CA LEU A 373 40.12 -27.12 -36.62
C LEU A 373 41.46 -26.37 -36.67
N THR A 374 41.43 -25.15 -37.16
CA THR A 374 42.54 -24.19 -37.03
C THR A 374 42.62 -23.60 -35.62
N SER A 375 41.49 -23.50 -34.90
CA SER A 375 41.40 -23.03 -33.51
C SER A 375 40.16 -23.58 -32.80
N GLY A 376 40.36 -24.30 -31.68
CA GLY A 376 39.28 -24.85 -30.84
C GLY A 376 39.59 -26.26 -30.33
N GLY A 377 39.16 -26.58 -29.11
CA GLY A 377 39.25 -27.92 -28.51
C GLY A 377 40.27 -28.10 -27.38
N LEU A 378 41.09 -27.10 -27.06
CA LEU A 378 42.07 -27.21 -25.96
C LEU A 378 41.36 -27.45 -24.63
N TYR A 379 41.85 -28.38 -23.81
CA TYR A 379 41.24 -28.78 -22.53
C TYR A 379 39.78 -29.28 -22.62
N GLY A 380 39.30 -29.60 -23.82
CA GLY A 380 37.94 -30.10 -24.03
C GLY A 380 37.76 -31.56 -23.58
N THR A 381 36.57 -31.93 -23.12
CA THR A 381 36.28 -33.29 -22.62
C THR A 381 34.96 -33.83 -23.19
N ALA A 382 34.97 -34.98 -23.88
CA ALA A 382 33.80 -35.60 -24.51
C ALA A 382 33.56 -37.05 -24.04
N VAL A 383 32.60 -37.28 -23.14
CA VAL A 383 32.36 -38.60 -22.52
C VAL A 383 31.01 -39.17 -22.94
N GLY A 384 30.97 -40.13 -23.86
CA GLY A 384 29.77 -40.87 -24.22
C GLY A 384 29.78 -41.42 -25.66
N ILE A 385 28.58 -41.57 -26.25
CA ILE A 385 28.44 -42.11 -27.61
C ILE A 385 28.13 -40.95 -28.56
N ASN A 386 28.97 -40.73 -29.58
CA ASN A 386 28.85 -39.66 -30.57
C ASN A 386 28.82 -38.23 -29.95
N SER A 387 29.41 -38.07 -28.76
CA SER A 387 29.59 -36.78 -28.11
C SER A 387 30.71 -35.96 -28.79
N GLY A 388 30.64 -34.64 -28.71
CA GLY A 388 31.62 -33.76 -29.38
C GLY A 388 31.88 -32.46 -28.62
N VAL A 389 33.15 -32.08 -28.50
CA VAL A 389 33.57 -30.75 -28.04
C VAL A 389 34.40 -30.09 -29.13
N TYR A 390 33.92 -28.97 -29.66
CA TYR A 390 34.55 -28.26 -30.79
C TYR A 390 35.06 -26.86 -30.38
N SER A 391 35.17 -26.61 -29.08
CA SER A 391 35.57 -25.35 -28.44
C SER A 391 36.54 -25.59 -27.27
N ASN A 392 37.14 -24.54 -26.72
CA ASN A 392 38.14 -24.65 -25.65
C ASN A 392 37.48 -24.77 -24.26
N SER A 393 38.14 -25.48 -23.33
CA SER A 393 37.77 -25.65 -21.92
C SER A 393 36.34 -26.18 -21.67
N ALA A 394 35.77 -26.87 -22.66
CA ALA A 394 34.36 -27.27 -22.69
C ALA A 394 34.14 -28.77 -22.44
N LEU A 395 32.96 -29.15 -21.96
CA LEU A 395 32.66 -30.51 -21.47
C LEU A 395 31.35 -31.03 -22.08
N ALA A 396 31.41 -32.10 -22.90
CA ALA A 396 30.25 -32.83 -23.42
C ALA A 396 30.12 -34.22 -22.76
N VAL A 397 29.00 -34.56 -22.12
CA VAL A 397 28.83 -35.85 -21.42
C VAL A 397 27.50 -36.51 -21.75
N GLY A 398 27.51 -37.51 -22.64
CA GLY A 398 26.38 -38.39 -22.89
C GLY A 398 26.23 -38.83 -24.36
N HIS A 399 25.01 -39.15 -24.78
CA HIS A 399 24.74 -39.68 -26.12
C HIS A 399 24.39 -38.55 -27.09
N ASN A 400 25.26 -38.29 -28.06
CA ASN A 400 25.15 -37.21 -29.06
C ASN A 400 25.06 -35.80 -28.43
N ALA A 401 25.56 -35.65 -27.20
CA ALA A 401 25.75 -34.38 -26.51
C ALA A 401 26.92 -33.60 -27.14
N LYS A 402 26.73 -32.32 -27.47
CA LYS A 402 27.66 -31.54 -28.29
C LYS A 402 27.91 -30.14 -27.75
N VAL A 403 29.15 -29.67 -27.90
CA VAL A 403 29.54 -28.27 -27.76
C VAL A 403 30.07 -27.77 -29.10
N SER A 404 29.42 -26.75 -29.68
CA SER A 404 29.75 -26.20 -31.01
C SER A 404 31.08 -25.44 -31.06
N GLU A 405 31.56 -25.19 -32.27
CA GLU A 405 32.68 -24.30 -32.56
C GLU A 405 32.41 -22.90 -31.98
N ASN A 406 33.42 -22.28 -31.35
CA ASN A 406 33.37 -21.00 -30.62
C ASN A 406 32.55 -20.98 -29.30
N ALA A 407 32.01 -22.11 -28.85
CA ALA A 407 31.32 -22.21 -27.56
C ALA A 407 32.30 -22.49 -26.39
N ASP A 408 33.27 -21.60 -26.18
CA ASP A 408 34.33 -21.79 -25.19
C ASP A 408 33.77 -21.82 -23.75
N ALA A 409 34.38 -22.65 -22.89
CA ALA A 409 33.97 -22.94 -21.50
C ALA A 409 32.52 -23.44 -21.32
N ALA A 410 31.89 -23.95 -22.38
CA ALA A 410 30.52 -24.46 -22.36
C ALA A 410 30.41 -25.94 -21.91
N LEU A 411 29.22 -26.32 -21.43
CA LEU A 411 28.90 -27.63 -20.86
C LEU A 411 27.67 -28.23 -21.57
N ALA A 412 27.73 -29.45 -22.08
CA ALA A 412 26.63 -30.14 -22.76
C ALA A 412 26.46 -31.59 -22.24
N VAL A 413 25.49 -31.86 -21.37
CA VAL A 413 25.30 -33.16 -20.70
C VAL A 413 23.97 -33.80 -21.11
N GLY A 414 23.92 -35.12 -21.23
CA GLY A 414 22.71 -35.90 -21.47
C GLY A 414 22.56 -36.48 -22.88
N TYR A 415 21.35 -36.44 -23.44
CA TYR A 415 20.99 -37.07 -24.73
C TYR A 415 20.62 -36.00 -25.75
N ASN A 416 21.29 -35.94 -26.89
CA ASN A 416 21.08 -34.91 -27.94
C ASN A 416 21.19 -33.45 -27.45
N SER A 417 21.86 -33.18 -26.32
CA SER A 417 22.03 -31.80 -25.83
C SER A 417 23.09 -31.02 -26.62
N LEU A 418 22.92 -29.71 -26.72
CA LEU A 418 23.73 -28.84 -27.56
C LEU A 418 24.02 -27.49 -26.89
N SER A 419 25.27 -27.23 -26.53
CA SER A 419 25.74 -25.90 -26.14
C SER A 419 26.48 -25.25 -27.31
N SER A 420 26.10 -24.02 -27.66
CA SER A 420 26.46 -23.41 -28.95
C SER A 420 26.90 -21.95 -28.87
N ALA A 421 27.24 -21.49 -27.66
CA ALA A 421 27.85 -20.18 -27.39
C ALA A 421 28.74 -20.23 -26.14
N GLN A 422 29.53 -19.18 -25.88
CA GLN A 422 30.49 -19.13 -24.77
C GLN A 422 29.80 -19.25 -23.40
N ASN A 423 30.42 -19.95 -22.45
CA ASN A 423 29.91 -20.23 -21.09
C ASN A 423 28.51 -20.90 -21.06
N ALA A 424 28.01 -21.45 -22.17
CA ALA A 424 26.65 -21.97 -22.26
C ALA A 424 26.53 -23.38 -21.63
N ILE A 425 25.46 -23.63 -20.88
CA ILE A 425 25.23 -24.89 -20.16
C ILE A 425 23.94 -25.54 -20.68
N ALA A 426 24.00 -26.74 -21.24
CA ALA A 426 22.86 -27.54 -21.70
C ALA A 426 22.86 -28.92 -21.04
N ILE A 427 21.91 -29.25 -20.15
CA ILE A 427 21.93 -30.49 -19.36
C ILE A 427 20.58 -31.21 -19.43
N GLY A 428 20.47 -32.30 -20.20
CA GLY A 428 19.27 -33.14 -20.23
C GLY A 428 19.00 -33.82 -21.58
N ASN A 429 17.73 -33.82 -22.03
CA ASN A 429 17.32 -34.48 -23.28
C ASN A 429 16.91 -33.44 -24.35
N THR A 430 17.54 -33.47 -25.53
CA THR A 430 17.36 -32.50 -26.64
C THR A 430 17.55 -31.02 -26.25
N THR A 431 18.21 -30.77 -25.12
CA THR A 431 18.39 -29.46 -24.48
C THR A 431 19.33 -28.58 -25.29
N LYS A 432 18.98 -27.32 -25.60
CA LYS A 432 19.84 -26.39 -26.36
C LYS A 432 20.15 -25.14 -25.56
N ALA A 433 21.42 -24.76 -25.46
CA ALA A 433 21.86 -23.45 -25.00
C ALA A 433 22.65 -22.77 -26.11
N SER A 434 22.18 -21.62 -26.62
CA SER A 434 22.70 -21.05 -27.89
C SER A 434 23.00 -19.56 -27.87
N ALA A 435 23.17 -18.98 -26.68
CA ALA A 435 23.65 -17.62 -26.49
C ALA A 435 24.62 -17.57 -25.30
N GLU A 436 25.43 -16.52 -25.23
CA GLU A 436 26.53 -16.44 -24.26
C GLU A 436 26.00 -16.46 -22.82
N ASN A 437 26.63 -17.24 -21.94
CA ASN A 437 26.22 -17.46 -20.55
C ASN A 437 24.81 -18.04 -20.38
N ALA A 438 24.20 -18.60 -21.44
CA ALA A 438 22.87 -19.19 -21.36
C ALA A 438 22.90 -20.57 -20.66
N ILE A 439 21.99 -20.80 -19.72
CA ILE A 439 21.80 -22.07 -19.01
C ILE A 439 20.49 -22.69 -19.49
N SER A 440 20.49 -24.01 -19.73
CA SER A 440 19.35 -24.79 -20.17
C SER A 440 19.43 -26.20 -19.54
N ILE A 441 18.44 -26.61 -18.75
CA ILE A 441 18.45 -27.88 -18.00
C ILE A 441 17.07 -28.55 -18.13
N GLY A 442 17.03 -29.84 -18.42
CA GLY A 442 15.80 -30.57 -18.73
C GLY A 442 15.66 -30.81 -20.24
N SER A 443 14.57 -30.36 -20.85
CA SER A 443 14.32 -30.56 -22.28
C SER A 443 13.57 -29.38 -22.88
N GLU A 444 14.32 -28.37 -23.32
CA GLU A 444 13.91 -27.27 -24.20
C GLU A 444 15.13 -26.39 -24.57
N ASN A 445 14.90 -25.20 -25.11
CA ASN A 445 15.89 -24.25 -25.59
C ASN A 445 16.05 -23.00 -24.70
N SER A 446 17.29 -22.62 -24.35
CA SER A 446 17.68 -21.28 -23.92
C SER A 446 18.43 -20.58 -25.06
N LEU A 447 17.86 -19.47 -25.54
CA LEU A 447 18.14 -18.88 -26.85
C LEU A 447 18.65 -17.43 -26.78
N THR A 448 18.89 -16.91 -25.57
CA THR A 448 19.20 -15.49 -25.31
C THR A 448 20.30 -15.31 -24.27
N THR A 449 21.07 -14.22 -24.35
CA THR A 449 22.32 -14.05 -23.59
C THR A 449 22.04 -13.90 -22.09
N GLY A 450 22.75 -14.66 -21.26
CA GLY A 450 22.55 -14.69 -19.80
C GLY A 450 21.24 -15.32 -19.35
N SER A 451 20.54 -16.04 -20.23
CA SER A 451 19.20 -16.57 -19.95
C SER A 451 19.22 -18.01 -19.41
N VAL A 452 18.36 -18.30 -18.43
CA VAL A 452 18.29 -19.56 -17.69
C VAL A 452 16.97 -20.27 -17.96
N ALA A 453 17.00 -21.47 -18.52
CA ALA A 453 15.84 -22.34 -18.71
C ALA A 453 16.02 -23.64 -17.89
N ILE A 454 15.09 -24.01 -17.00
CA ILE A 454 15.18 -25.24 -16.20
C ILE A 454 13.80 -25.92 -16.13
N GLY A 455 13.61 -26.98 -16.91
CA GLY A 455 12.38 -27.78 -16.93
C GLY A 455 12.17 -28.57 -18.22
N VAL A 456 11.08 -29.34 -18.27
CA VAL A 456 10.57 -29.98 -19.49
C VAL A 456 9.61 -28.99 -20.15
N GLY A 457 9.89 -28.51 -21.36
CA GLY A 457 9.09 -27.43 -21.97
C GLY A 457 9.47 -26.01 -21.51
N ALA A 458 10.57 -25.83 -20.76
CA ALA A 458 10.99 -24.53 -20.24
C ALA A 458 11.82 -23.74 -21.26
N ARG A 459 11.30 -22.62 -21.79
CA ARG A 459 11.94 -21.83 -22.86
C ARG A 459 12.35 -20.43 -22.41
N ALA A 460 13.60 -20.03 -22.67
CA ALA A 460 14.11 -18.70 -22.36
C ALA A 460 14.62 -17.97 -23.63
N GLY A 461 13.76 -17.12 -24.19
CA GLY A 461 14.00 -16.39 -25.45
C GLY A 461 13.68 -17.19 -26.72
N ARG A 462 13.89 -16.55 -27.88
CA ARG A 462 13.48 -17.04 -29.20
C ARG A 462 14.48 -16.61 -30.29
N GLU A 463 14.77 -17.49 -31.27
CA GLU A 463 15.80 -17.23 -32.30
C GLU A 463 15.38 -16.16 -33.33
N ASP A 464 14.08 -16.06 -33.65
CA ASP A 464 13.55 -15.23 -34.74
C ASP A 464 13.31 -13.75 -34.37
N ILE A 465 13.63 -13.31 -33.15
CA ILE A 465 13.43 -11.93 -32.63
C ILE A 465 14.08 -10.86 -33.54
N LEU A 466 15.08 -11.24 -34.34
CA LEU A 466 15.69 -10.38 -35.37
C LEU A 466 14.76 -9.96 -36.52
N SER A 467 13.70 -10.71 -36.79
CA SER A 467 12.82 -10.53 -37.97
C SER A 467 11.83 -9.37 -37.82
N LEU A 468 11.46 -9.00 -36.60
CA LEU A 468 10.43 -7.99 -36.29
C LEU A 468 10.98 -6.56 -36.26
N LYS A 469 11.87 -6.24 -37.20
CA LYS A 469 12.28 -4.85 -37.47
C LYS A 469 11.23 -4.14 -38.32
N SER A 470 10.18 -3.63 -37.69
CA SER A 470 9.51 -2.44 -38.24
C SER A 470 10.49 -1.26 -38.24
N SER A 471 10.27 -0.27 -39.10
CA SER A 471 11.09 0.96 -39.16
C SER A 471 11.02 1.80 -37.88
N ASP A 472 10.02 1.56 -37.03
CA ASP A 472 9.52 2.54 -36.07
C ASP A 472 9.82 2.17 -34.60
N GLN A 473 10.38 0.98 -34.32
CA GLN A 473 10.64 0.47 -32.95
C GLN A 473 12.03 -0.19 -32.76
N PRO A 474 13.16 0.49 -33.08
CA PRO A 474 14.49 -0.12 -33.11
C PRO A 474 15.06 -0.58 -31.75
N GLU A 475 14.56 -0.08 -30.63
CA GLU A 475 15.13 -0.37 -29.29
C GLU A 475 14.60 -1.69 -28.67
N ARG A 476 13.33 -2.04 -28.91
CA ARG A 476 12.68 -3.22 -28.30
C ARG A 476 13.40 -4.53 -28.65
N THR A 477 13.96 -4.61 -29.86
CA THR A 477 14.68 -5.79 -30.38
C THR A 477 15.98 -6.13 -29.62
N TRP A 478 16.49 -5.20 -28.79
CA TRP A 478 17.64 -5.46 -27.91
C TRP A 478 17.23 -5.99 -26.54
N ILE A 479 16.18 -5.44 -25.92
CA ILE A 479 15.74 -5.83 -24.56
C ILE A 479 15.31 -7.31 -24.56
N GLY A 480 14.61 -7.75 -25.62
CA GLY A 480 14.17 -9.13 -25.82
C GLY A 480 15.26 -10.21 -25.72
N LYS A 481 16.52 -9.84 -25.91
CA LYS A 481 17.64 -10.77 -26.15
C LYS A 481 18.48 -11.13 -24.93
N GLN A 482 18.16 -10.65 -23.74
CA GLN A 482 19.02 -10.80 -22.57
C GLN A 482 18.26 -11.13 -21.27
N ASN A 483 18.91 -11.90 -20.40
CA ASN A 483 18.59 -12.12 -18.99
C ASN A 483 17.17 -12.66 -18.72
N ASN A 484 16.69 -13.60 -19.54
CA ASN A 484 15.41 -14.27 -19.34
C ASN A 484 15.56 -15.49 -18.39
N ILE A 485 14.61 -15.73 -17.50
CA ILE A 485 14.58 -16.86 -16.56
C ILE A 485 13.26 -17.62 -16.75
N ALA A 486 13.32 -18.92 -17.05
CA ALA A 486 12.19 -19.81 -17.23
C ALA A 486 12.40 -21.11 -16.43
N LEU A 487 11.75 -21.26 -15.27
CA LEU A 487 11.95 -22.40 -14.36
C LEU A 487 10.61 -23.12 -14.12
N GLY A 488 10.52 -24.41 -14.44
CA GLY A 488 9.29 -25.20 -14.33
C GLY A 488 8.81 -25.76 -15.68
N ALA A 489 7.92 -26.75 -15.64
CA ALA A 489 7.46 -27.42 -16.85
C ALA A 489 6.61 -26.46 -17.72
N GLY A 490 6.92 -26.32 -19.01
CA GLY A 490 6.19 -25.42 -19.92
C GLY A 490 6.37 -23.91 -19.66
N ALA A 491 7.28 -23.49 -18.78
CA ALA A 491 7.53 -22.08 -18.49
C ALA A 491 8.13 -21.34 -19.72
N VAL A 492 7.67 -20.13 -20.03
CA VAL A 492 8.14 -19.34 -21.18
C VAL A 492 8.56 -17.93 -20.75
N ALA A 493 9.73 -17.51 -21.20
CA ALA A 493 10.33 -16.20 -20.94
C ALA A 493 10.91 -15.62 -22.24
N ASP A 494 10.03 -15.25 -23.18
CA ASP A 494 10.41 -14.80 -24.54
C ASP A 494 10.63 -13.28 -24.67
N GLY A 495 10.14 -12.47 -23.72
CA GLY A 495 9.99 -11.01 -23.87
C GLY A 495 11.23 -10.16 -23.59
N GLY A 496 12.28 -10.70 -22.98
CA GLY A 496 13.45 -9.93 -22.51
C GLY A 496 13.35 -9.52 -21.04
N ARG A 497 14.38 -9.87 -20.25
CA ARG A 497 14.45 -9.63 -18.80
C ARG A 497 13.24 -10.17 -18.02
N VAL A 498 12.64 -11.26 -18.50
CA VAL A 498 11.45 -11.89 -17.93
C VAL A 498 11.83 -12.94 -16.90
N ILE A 499 11.08 -13.06 -15.80
CA ILE A 499 11.23 -14.12 -14.79
C ILE A 499 9.93 -14.94 -14.73
N SER A 500 9.89 -16.07 -15.43
CA SER A 500 8.79 -17.05 -15.39
C SER A 500 9.17 -18.26 -14.55
N ILE A 501 8.49 -18.50 -13.41
CA ILE A 501 8.80 -19.60 -12.47
C ILE A 501 7.51 -20.34 -12.08
N GLY A 502 7.26 -21.49 -12.69
CA GLY A 502 6.08 -22.32 -12.43
C GLY A 502 5.67 -23.14 -13.64
N GLU A 503 4.72 -24.05 -13.45
CA GLU A 503 4.16 -24.82 -14.56
C GLU A 503 3.41 -23.88 -15.53
N ASN A 504 3.75 -23.87 -16.80
CA ASN A 504 3.17 -23.02 -17.85
C ASN A 504 3.22 -21.49 -17.54
N ALA A 505 4.10 -21.05 -16.65
CA ALA A 505 4.27 -19.63 -16.31
C ALA A 505 4.74 -18.82 -17.54
N GLY A 506 4.09 -17.69 -17.84
CA GLY A 506 4.34 -16.87 -19.02
C GLY A 506 4.01 -17.54 -20.37
N SER A 507 3.44 -18.74 -20.37
CA SER A 507 3.15 -19.50 -21.61
C SER A 507 2.11 -18.80 -22.49
N GLY A 508 2.22 -19.01 -23.81
CA GLY A 508 1.24 -18.50 -24.77
C GLY A 508 1.28 -16.99 -25.04
N THR A 509 2.31 -16.26 -24.58
CA THR A 509 2.55 -14.86 -25.02
C THR A 509 3.50 -14.84 -26.23
N PRO A 510 3.01 -14.73 -27.47
CA PRO A 510 3.88 -14.43 -28.61
C PRO A 510 4.32 -12.95 -28.59
N ASP A 511 5.54 -12.72 -29.08
CA ASP A 511 6.14 -11.39 -29.34
C ASP A 511 6.50 -10.53 -28.10
N ASN A 512 7.03 -9.33 -28.36
CA ASN A 512 7.61 -8.30 -27.48
C ASN A 512 6.59 -7.62 -26.53
N TRP A 513 5.58 -8.35 -26.10
CA TRP A 513 4.45 -7.90 -25.28
C TRP A 513 4.46 -8.53 -23.88
N ASN A 514 5.67 -8.80 -23.36
CA ASN A 514 5.95 -9.48 -22.09
C ASN A 514 7.30 -8.99 -21.53
N ILE A 515 7.70 -7.73 -21.76
CA ILE A 515 9.05 -7.24 -21.43
C ILE A 515 9.14 -6.88 -19.93
N HIS A 516 10.23 -7.28 -19.25
CA HIS A 516 10.48 -7.04 -17.81
C HIS A 516 9.44 -7.64 -16.83
N ASN A 517 8.67 -8.64 -17.25
CA ASN A 517 7.62 -9.25 -16.41
C ASN A 517 8.15 -10.27 -15.39
N VAL A 518 7.41 -10.46 -14.30
CA VAL A 518 7.67 -11.47 -13.25
C VAL A 518 6.43 -12.36 -13.07
N ASN A 519 6.47 -13.57 -13.63
CA ASN A 519 5.39 -14.55 -13.70
C ASN A 519 5.70 -15.79 -12.84
N ILE A 520 5.29 -15.83 -11.58
CA ILE A 520 5.66 -16.88 -10.62
C ILE A 520 4.42 -17.63 -10.11
N GLY A 521 4.26 -18.88 -10.53
CA GLY A 521 3.14 -19.77 -10.20
C GLY A 521 2.61 -20.56 -11.40
N THR A 522 1.84 -21.63 -11.16
CA THR A 522 1.20 -22.40 -12.23
C THR A 522 0.25 -21.52 -13.04
N ASN A 523 0.39 -21.48 -14.37
CA ASN A 523 -0.33 -20.60 -15.29
C ASN A 523 -0.20 -19.09 -14.98
N ALA A 524 0.79 -18.66 -14.18
CA ALA A 524 0.96 -17.23 -13.89
C ALA A 524 1.34 -16.46 -15.17
N GLY A 525 0.63 -15.37 -15.47
CA GLY A 525 0.86 -14.51 -16.63
C GLY A 525 0.63 -15.17 -18.00
N SER A 526 0.02 -16.35 -18.08
CA SER A 526 -0.17 -17.02 -19.37
C SER A 526 -1.20 -16.29 -20.25
N GLN A 527 -0.91 -16.24 -21.55
CA GLN A 527 -1.60 -15.45 -22.59
C GLN A 527 -1.66 -13.91 -22.36
N ALA A 528 -1.03 -13.37 -21.31
CA ALA A 528 -1.13 -11.96 -20.94
C ALA A 528 -0.18 -11.06 -21.76
N LYS A 529 -0.74 -10.24 -22.67
CA LYS A 529 0.00 -9.21 -23.42
C LYS A 529 0.19 -7.96 -22.56
N ARG A 530 1.23 -7.90 -21.71
CA ARG A 530 1.52 -6.76 -20.81
C ARG A 530 3.02 -6.58 -20.64
N ASP A 531 3.52 -5.35 -20.56
CA ASP A 531 4.92 -5.07 -20.17
C ASP A 531 5.00 -4.68 -18.68
N TYR A 532 6.20 -4.73 -18.08
CA TYR A 532 6.54 -4.28 -16.72
C TYR A 532 5.61 -4.79 -15.59
N SER A 533 5.02 -5.96 -15.78
CA SER A 533 3.92 -6.51 -14.98
C SER A 533 4.34 -7.67 -14.08
N VAL A 534 3.61 -7.85 -12.99
CA VAL A 534 3.85 -8.91 -11.99
C VAL A 534 2.63 -9.84 -11.93
N ALA A 535 2.86 -11.14 -11.90
CA ALA A 535 1.88 -12.20 -11.73
C ALA A 535 2.44 -13.25 -10.75
N LEU A 536 1.92 -13.30 -9.52
CA LEU A 536 2.39 -14.14 -8.42
C LEU A 536 1.25 -15.01 -7.87
N GLY A 537 1.17 -16.27 -8.28
CA GLY A 537 0.17 -17.23 -7.80
C GLY A 537 -0.38 -18.15 -8.88
N TYR A 538 -1.18 -19.13 -8.46
CA TYR A 538 -1.92 -20.03 -9.35
C TYR A 538 -2.89 -19.22 -10.23
N GLU A 539 -2.73 -19.28 -11.56
CA GLU A 539 -3.51 -18.53 -12.57
C GLU A 539 -3.51 -16.99 -12.36
N ALA A 540 -2.54 -16.43 -11.63
CA ALA A 540 -2.42 -14.98 -11.45
C ALA A 540 -2.16 -14.30 -12.80
N GLY A 541 -2.95 -13.29 -13.15
CA GLY A 541 -2.87 -12.56 -14.43
C GLY A 541 -3.18 -13.39 -15.68
N MET A 542 -3.65 -14.64 -15.54
CA MET A 542 -3.95 -15.51 -16.68
C MET A 542 -5.12 -14.97 -17.51
N VAL A 543 -4.97 -14.94 -18.83
CA VAL A 543 -6.04 -14.56 -19.75
C VAL A 543 -6.47 -15.78 -20.59
N PRO A 544 -7.77 -15.99 -20.88
CA PRO A 544 -8.19 -17.05 -21.80
C PRO A 544 -7.76 -16.78 -23.25
N VAL A 545 -7.46 -17.85 -23.98
CA VAL A 545 -7.24 -17.79 -25.44
C VAL A 545 -8.48 -17.20 -26.13
N GLY A 546 -8.27 -16.11 -26.87
CA GLY A 546 -9.33 -15.36 -27.57
C GLY A 546 -9.74 -14.03 -26.93
N SER A 547 -9.46 -13.80 -25.64
CA SER A 547 -9.91 -12.57 -24.92
C SER A 547 -9.01 -11.33 -25.13
N GLN A 548 -8.19 -11.28 -26.18
CA GLN A 548 -7.09 -10.30 -26.36
C GLN A 548 -6.94 -9.78 -27.79
N ASP A 549 -8.06 -9.59 -28.50
CA ASP A 549 -8.09 -9.39 -29.97
C ASP A 549 -8.49 -7.98 -30.42
N GLY A 550 -8.30 -6.94 -29.58
CA GLY A 550 -8.84 -5.60 -29.86
C GLY A 550 -8.26 -4.42 -29.06
N THR A 551 -6.99 -4.48 -28.65
CA THR A 551 -6.33 -3.42 -27.88
C THR A 551 -5.11 -2.87 -28.64
N GLU A 552 -5.09 -1.56 -28.86
CA GLU A 552 -3.98 -0.88 -29.54
C GLU A 552 -2.65 -0.96 -28.77
N ASP A 553 -1.53 -0.86 -29.50
CA ASP A 553 -0.16 -0.90 -28.95
C ASP A 553 0.14 0.22 -27.91
N SER A 554 -0.75 1.21 -27.84
CA SER A 554 -0.72 2.39 -26.96
C SER A 554 -1.04 2.11 -25.48
N GLN A 555 -1.66 0.99 -25.12
CA GLN A 555 -2.21 0.75 -23.76
C GLN A 555 -1.43 -0.27 -22.91
N ARG A 556 -0.09 -0.21 -22.93
CA ARG A 556 0.82 -1.16 -22.25
C ARG A 556 1.06 -0.88 -20.74
N SER A 557 0.06 -0.44 -19.98
CA SER A 557 0.25 -0.05 -18.56
C SER A 557 0.53 -1.25 -17.63
N PRO A 558 1.51 -1.15 -16.71
CA PRO A 558 1.91 -2.27 -15.85
C PRO A 558 0.82 -2.68 -14.86
N SER A 559 0.58 -3.98 -14.73
CA SER A 559 -0.37 -4.55 -13.76
C SER A 559 0.33 -5.45 -12.75
N ILE A 560 -0.09 -5.40 -11.49
CA ILE A 560 0.42 -6.23 -10.39
C ILE A 560 -0.69 -7.19 -9.97
N ASN A 561 -0.46 -8.50 -10.07
CA ASN A 561 -1.45 -9.53 -9.81
C ASN A 561 -0.84 -10.53 -8.81
N ILE A 562 -1.24 -10.50 -7.54
CA ILE A 562 -0.62 -11.30 -6.47
C ILE A 562 -1.70 -12.05 -5.68
N GLY A 563 -1.74 -13.36 -5.81
CA GLY A 563 -2.75 -14.24 -5.21
C GLY A 563 -3.22 -15.30 -6.19
N LYS A 564 -3.94 -16.31 -5.67
CA LYS A 564 -4.63 -17.29 -6.52
C LYS A 564 -5.67 -16.57 -7.38
N GLN A 565 -5.62 -16.76 -8.69
CA GLN A 565 -6.54 -16.21 -9.68
C GLN A 565 -6.63 -14.66 -9.67
N ALA A 566 -5.73 -13.95 -8.99
CA ALA A 566 -5.70 -12.49 -9.00
C ALA A 566 -5.52 -11.97 -10.45
N GLY A 567 -6.38 -11.07 -10.92
CA GLY A 567 -6.31 -10.54 -12.30
C GLY A 567 -6.64 -11.54 -13.42
N LYS A 568 -7.17 -12.72 -13.10
CA LYS A 568 -7.55 -13.73 -14.11
C LYS A 568 -8.73 -13.22 -14.96
N ASN A 569 -8.64 -13.45 -16.27
CA ASN A 569 -9.67 -13.06 -17.26
C ASN A 569 -9.97 -11.54 -17.27
N THR A 570 -8.97 -10.73 -16.96
CA THR A 570 -9.06 -9.26 -16.96
C THR A 570 -8.38 -8.68 -18.19
N VAL A 571 -9.17 -8.01 -19.05
CA VAL A 571 -8.69 -7.48 -20.34
C VAL A 571 -8.08 -6.07 -20.23
N SER A 572 -8.28 -5.38 -19.11
CA SER A 572 -7.78 -4.03 -18.85
C SER A 572 -6.42 -3.96 -18.15
N TYR A 573 -5.79 -2.78 -18.23
CA TYR A 573 -4.37 -2.54 -17.88
C TYR A 573 -4.19 -1.60 -16.68
N GLY A 574 -2.98 -1.53 -16.12
CA GLY A 574 -2.66 -0.64 -15.00
C GLY A 574 -3.16 -1.11 -13.61
N ASN A 575 -3.71 -2.32 -13.52
CA ASN A 575 -4.47 -2.77 -12.34
C ASN A 575 -3.58 -3.45 -11.29
N ILE A 576 -3.81 -3.15 -10.02
CA ILE A 576 -3.14 -3.76 -8.85
C ILE A 576 -4.14 -4.69 -8.15
N SER A 577 -4.14 -5.97 -8.50
CA SER A 577 -4.96 -7.03 -7.90
C SER A 577 -4.15 -7.85 -6.88
N VAL A 578 -4.47 -7.74 -5.59
CA VAL A 578 -3.77 -8.45 -4.50
C VAL A 578 -4.76 -9.21 -3.61
N GLY A 579 -4.86 -10.52 -3.79
CA GLY A 579 -5.78 -11.40 -3.06
C GLY A 579 -6.28 -12.59 -3.89
N ASP A 580 -6.84 -13.60 -3.23
CA ASP A 580 -7.51 -14.72 -3.93
C ASP A 580 -8.77 -14.21 -4.65
N ASN A 581 -8.81 -14.37 -5.98
CA ASN A 581 -9.81 -13.79 -6.89
C ASN A 581 -9.90 -12.24 -6.88
N ALA A 582 -8.84 -11.52 -6.49
CA ALA A 582 -8.81 -10.07 -6.62
C ALA A 582 -8.84 -9.65 -8.10
N GLY A 583 -9.80 -8.82 -8.50
CA GLY A 583 -9.94 -8.28 -9.86
C GLY A 583 -10.03 -9.34 -10.95
N THR A 584 -10.81 -10.41 -10.74
CA THR A 584 -11.14 -11.38 -11.80
C THR A 584 -12.21 -10.86 -12.75
N ASP A 585 -12.25 -11.41 -13.97
CA ASP A 585 -13.36 -11.27 -14.92
C ASP A 585 -13.73 -9.82 -15.27
N ILE A 586 -12.74 -8.92 -15.23
CA ILE A 586 -12.90 -7.52 -15.66
C ILE A 586 -12.86 -7.49 -17.19
N ALA A 587 -14.05 -7.67 -17.77
CA ALA A 587 -14.27 -7.75 -19.21
C ALA A 587 -14.37 -6.37 -19.91
N ASP A 588 -14.43 -5.28 -19.15
CA ASP A 588 -14.42 -3.91 -19.68
C ASP A 588 -12.98 -3.39 -19.77
N SER A 589 -12.48 -3.17 -20.99
CA SER A 589 -11.13 -2.66 -21.23
C SER A 589 -10.89 -1.27 -20.64
N ARG A 590 -11.95 -0.52 -20.35
CA ARG A 590 -11.90 0.83 -19.75
C ARG A 590 -11.74 0.81 -18.24
N SER A 591 -11.91 -0.33 -17.57
CA SER A 591 -11.64 -0.49 -16.14
C SER A 591 -10.13 -0.56 -15.88
N VAL A 592 -9.43 0.57 -16.07
CA VAL A 592 -7.97 0.70 -15.95
C VAL A 592 -7.52 1.30 -14.62
N SER A 593 -6.25 1.13 -14.26
CA SER A 593 -5.59 1.84 -13.14
C SER A 593 -6.26 1.64 -11.76
N ASN A 594 -6.94 0.52 -11.53
CA ASN A 594 -7.65 0.25 -10.28
C ASN A 594 -6.73 -0.47 -9.28
N THR A 595 -6.87 -0.13 -7.99
CA THR A 595 -6.26 -0.87 -6.88
C THR A 595 -7.33 -1.77 -6.23
N MET A 596 -7.05 -3.05 -6.07
CA MET A 596 -7.99 -4.10 -5.66
C MET A 596 -7.31 -5.07 -4.69
N ILE A 597 -7.46 -4.86 -3.38
CA ILE A 597 -6.68 -5.57 -2.34
C ILE A 597 -7.62 -6.30 -1.37
N GLY A 598 -7.78 -7.62 -1.54
CA GLY A 598 -8.66 -8.46 -0.73
C GLY A 598 -9.16 -9.70 -1.49
N ASN A 599 -9.71 -10.69 -0.79
CA ASN A 599 -10.33 -11.83 -1.46
C ASN A 599 -11.59 -11.36 -2.22
N GLY A 600 -11.69 -11.63 -3.53
CA GLY A 600 -12.80 -11.19 -4.36
C GLY A 600 -12.93 -9.67 -4.58
N ALA A 601 -11.97 -8.85 -4.13
CA ALA A 601 -12.01 -7.39 -4.29
C ALA A 601 -12.00 -7.01 -5.78
N GLY A 602 -12.98 -6.21 -6.24
CA GLY A 602 -13.11 -5.78 -7.63
C GLY A 602 -13.42 -6.89 -8.65
N ALA A 603 -13.77 -8.11 -8.23
CA ALA A 603 -14.14 -9.17 -9.17
C ALA A 603 -15.42 -8.80 -9.94
N GLY A 604 -15.35 -8.84 -11.28
CA GLY A 604 -16.42 -8.41 -12.18
C GLY A 604 -16.64 -6.88 -12.24
N LEU A 605 -15.62 -6.07 -11.94
CA LEU A 605 -15.64 -4.60 -12.12
C LEU A 605 -15.91 -4.20 -13.57
N ALA A 606 -16.70 -3.14 -13.78
CA ALA A 606 -16.93 -2.51 -15.08
C ALA A 606 -16.90 -0.97 -14.98
N SER A 607 -16.64 -0.29 -16.09
CA SER A 607 -16.71 1.17 -16.19
C SER A 607 -18.13 1.62 -16.58
N ASN A 608 -18.57 2.75 -16.03
CA ASN A 608 -19.89 3.33 -16.24
C ASN A 608 -19.90 4.46 -17.28
N ASP A 609 -18.73 4.79 -17.85
CA ASP A 609 -18.59 5.72 -18.98
C ASP A 609 -19.64 5.42 -20.06
N GLY A 610 -20.52 6.38 -20.35
CA GLY A 610 -21.58 6.25 -21.36
C GLY A 610 -22.79 5.38 -20.99
N LYS A 611 -22.90 4.87 -19.75
CA LYS A 611 -24.07 4.13 -19.25
C LYS A 611 -24.88 4.89 -18.18
N ASN A 612 -24.26 5.74 -17.37
CA ASN A 612 -24.99 6.67 -16.51
C ASN A 612 -25.60 7.81 -17.34
N ALA A 613 -26.93 7.78 -17.55
CA ALA A 613 -27.64 8.79 -18.32
C ALA A 613 -27.92 10.11 -17.55
N ILE A 614 -27.67 10.15 -16.23
CA ILE A 614 -28.01 11.28 -15.37
C ILE A 614 -26.80 12.20 -15.20
N PHE A 615 -25.61 11.62 -14.98
CA PHE A 615 -24.35 12.35 -14.92
C PHE A 615 -23.27 11.60 -15.71
N PRO A 616 -22.67 12.18 -16.77
CA PRO A 616 -21.53 11.57 -17.43
C PRO A 616 -20.33 11.50 -16.47
N GLY A 617 -19.59 10.39 -16.55
CA GLY A 617 -18.39 10.13 -15.75
C GLY A 617 -17.20 11.02 -16.13
N PHE A 618 -16.17 11.00 -15.29
CA PHE A 618 -14.91 11.73 -15.51
C PHE A 618 -13.80 10.81 -16.06
N GLY A 619 -14.17 9.94 -17.00
CA GLY A 619 -13.24 9.08 -17.73
C GLY A 619 -12.89 7.76 -17.02
N PRO A 620 -12.08 6.92 -17.69
CA PRO A 620 -12.00 5.49 -17.40
C PRO A 620 -11.17 5.14 -16.16
N GLY A 621 -11.78 4.39 -15.23
CA GLY A 621 -11.10 3.62 -14.19
C GLY A 621 -10.78 4.38 -12.89
N GLY A 622 -9.66 4.01 -12.25
CA GLY A 622 -9.13 4.68 -11.06
C GLY A 622 -9.78 4.31 -9.72
N ASN A 623 -10.49 3.19 -9.61
CA ASN A 623 -11.11 2.76 -8.35
C ASN A 623 -10.07 2.23 -7.34
N THR A 624 -10.32 2.41 -6.04
CA THR A 624 -9.50 1.87 -4.93
C THR A 624 -10.37 1.01 -4.01
N LEU A 625 -10.28 -0.31 -4.14
CA LEU A 625 -11.17 -1.31 -3.55
C LEU A 625 -10.38 -2.21 -2.59
N ILE A 626 -10.59 -2.10 -1.28
CA ILE A 626 -9.75 -2.74 -0.26
C ILE A 626 -10.62 -3.45 0.78
N GLY A 627 -10.52 -4.79 0.84
CA GLY A 627 -11.28 -5.68 1.71
C GLY A 627 -11.95 -6.83 0.95
N THR A 628 -12.36 -7.86 1.68
CA THR A 628 -13.07 -9.03 1.10
C THR A 628 -14.35 -8.58 0.37
N ASP A 629 -14.56 -9.02 -0.87
CA ASP A 629 -15.68 -8.62 -1.75
C ASP A 629 -15.82 -7.08 -1.98
N SER A 630 -14.81 -6.29 -1.64
CA SER A 630 -14.87 -4.82 -1.80
C SER A 630 -14.97 -4.45 -3.29
N GLY A 631 -16.02 -3.73 -3.67
CA GLY A 631 -16.33 -3.36 -5.05
C GLY A 631 -16.56 -4.56 -5.99
N ARG A 632 -16.89 -5.75 -5.47
CA ARG A 632 -17.27 -6.88 -6.34
C ARG A 632 -18.52 -6.51 -7.14
N GLN A 633 -18.49 -6.72 -8.46
CA GLN A 633 -19.54 -6.31 -9.40
C GLN A 633 -19.90 -4.81 -9.35
N LEU A 634 -18.95 -3.94 -8.95
CA LEU A 634 -19.07 -2.49 -9.08
C LEU A 634 -19.14 -2.09 -10.56
N SER A 635 -20.01 -1.13 -10.90
CA SER A 635 -20.09 -0.52 -12.24
C SER A 635 -19.93 1.00 -12.12
N GLY A 636 -18.69 1.49 -12.14
CA GLY A 636 -18.40 2.89 -11.85
C GLY A 636 -16.91 3.20 -11.79
N ASP A 637 -16.60 4.47 -11.92
CA ASP A 637 -15.24 4.98 -12.08
C ASP A 637 -14.84 5.95 -10.94
N SER A 638 -13.55 5.96 -10.58
CA SER A 638 -12.97 6.76 -9.49
C SER A 638 -13.61 6.59 -8.09
N ASN A 639 -14.16 5.42 -7.76
CA ASN A 639 -14.72 5.12 -6.44
C ASN A 639 -13.65 4.59 -5.46
N VAL A 640 -13.78 4.94 -4.18
CA VAL A 640 -13.00 4.34 -3.08
C VAL A 640 -13.93 3.43 -2.27
N ALA A 641 -13.60 2.15 -2.15
CA ALA A 641 -14.27 1.20 -1.27
C ALA A 641 -13.26 0.62 -0.27
N LEU A 642 -13.55 0.71 1.03
CA LEU A 642 -12.67 0.22 2.10
C LEU A 642 -13.49 -0.53 3.17
N GLY A 643 -13.48 -1.85 3.09
CA GLY A 643 -14.20 -2.73 4.03
C GLY A 643 -14.78 -3.97 3.36
N SER A 644 -15.13 -4.96 4.17
CA SER A 644 -15.73 -6.21 3.70
C SER A 644 -17.11 -5.94 3.08
N ILE A 645 -17.29 -6.29 1.81
CA ILE A 645 -18.51 -6.08 1.01
C ILE A 645 -18.86 -4.57 0.84
N ALA A 646 -17.89 -3.66 1.03
CA ALA A 646 -18.08 -2.24 0.72
C ALA A 646 -18.19 -2.03 -0.80
N GLY A 647 -19.21 -1.31 -1.29
CA GLY A 647 -19.42 -1.05 -2.72
C GLY A 647 -19.85 -2.26 -3.57
N ASP A 648 -20.20 -3.39 -2.96
CA ASP A 648 -20.69 -4.58 -3.67
C ASP A 648 -21.94 -4.26 -4.52
N ARG A 649 -21.88 -4.50 -5.84
CA ARG A 649 -22.95 -4.19 -6.80
C ARG A 649 -23.41 -2.73 -6.79
N ALA A 650 -22.55 -1.81 -6.35
CA ALA A 650 -22.84 -0.39 -6.51
C ALA A 650 -22.71 0.04 -7.99
N THR A 651 -23.39 1.12 -8.37
CA THR A 651 -23.31 1.72 -9.70
C THR A 651 -23.22 3.24 -9.59
N GLY A 652 -22.26 3.87 -10.24
CA GLY A 652 -22.03 5.31 -10.15
C GLY A 652 -20.59 5.66 -9.74
N ASP A 653 -20.26 6.94 -9.82
CA ASP A 653 -18.89 7.42 -9.95
C ASP A 653 -18.49 8.36 -8.79
N ASN A 654 -17.18 8.44 -8.52
CA ASN A 654 -16.58 9.32 -7.50
C ASN A 654 -17.10 9.13 -6.05
N ASN A 655 -17.60 7.94 -5.67
CA ASN A 655 -18.09 7.68 -4.32
C ASN A 655 -16.98 7.23 -3.35
N ILE A 656 -17.24 7.39 -2.04
CA ILE A 656 -16.38 6.89 -0.96
C ILE A 656 -17.21 5.97 -0.05
N TYR A 657 -17.02 4.66 -0.16
CA TYR A 657 -17.67 3.63 0.67
C TYR A 657 -16.70 3.10 1.73
N VAL A 658 -16.94 3.32 3.03
CA VAL A 658 -16.03 2.84 4.10
C VAL A 658 -16.77 2.10 5.20
N GLY A 659 -16.45 0.83 5.41
CA GLY A 659 -17.06 -0.04 6.42
C GLY A 659 -17.75 -1.27 5.81
N HIS A 660 -18.15 -2.21 6.67
CA HIS A 660 -18.79 -3.45 6.23
C HIS A 660 -20.14 -3.18 5.54
N LEU A 661 -20.37 -3.71 4.34
CA LEU A 661 -21.58 -3.48 3.54
C LEU A 661 -21.88 -1.99 3.23
N ALA A 662 -20.91 -1.08 3.41
CA ALA A 662 -21.08 0.34 3.11
C ALA A 662 -21.34 0.52 1.61
N GLY A 663 -22.44 1.16 1.24
CA GLY A 663 -22.82 1.41 -0.15
C GLY A 663 -23.13 0.16 -1.00
N GLN A 664 -23.32 -1.03 -0.40
CA GLN A 664 -23.77 -2.20 -1.17
C GLN A 664 -25.08 -1.87 -1.90
N GLN A 665 -25.16 -2.25 -3.19
CA GLN A 665 -26.29 -1.94 -4.09
C GLN A 665 -26.65 -0.45 -4.19
N SER A 666 -25.72 0.46 -3.83
CA SER A 666 -25.95 1.90 -3.95
C SER A 666 -25.84 2.34 -5.42
N THR A 667 -26.79 3.14 -5.87
CA THR A 667 -26.87 3.76 -7.19
C THR A 667 -26.52 5.25 -7.11
N SER A 668 -25.56 5.57 -6.23
CA SER A 668 -25.18 6.94 -5.86
C SER A 668 -24.02 7.46 -6.71
N ASP A 669 -23.95 8.78 -6.87
CA ASP A 669 -22.83 9.49 -7.49
C ASP A 669 -22.23 10.50 -6.49
N ARG A 670 -20.91 10.67 -6.53
CA ARG A 670 -20.14 11.71 -5.81
C ARG A 670 -20.42 11.75 -4.29
N SER A 671 -20.80 10.61 -3.70
CA SER A 671 -21.33 10.54 -2.33
C SER A 671 -20.35 9.87 -1.37
N VAL A 672 -20.31 10.37 -0.13
CA VAL A 672 -19.49 9.84 0.97
C VAL A 672 -20.38 8.99 1.88
N ILE A 673 -20.08 7.70 2.02
CA ILE A 673 -20.90 6.70 2.70
C ILE A 673 -20.00 5.88 3.64
N ILE A 674 -20.06 6.18 4.94
CA ILE A 674 -19.12 5.65 5.95
C ILE A 674 -19.89 5.03 7.12
N GLY A 675 -19.66 3.75 7.39
CA GLY A 675 -20.26 3.00 8.50
C GLY A 675 -20.83 1.65 8.06
N SER A 676 -20.96 0.72 9.02
CA SER A 676 -21.54 -0.61 8.73
C SER A 676 -22.97 -0.48 8.21
N GLN A 677 -23.27 -1.03 7.03
CA GLN A 677 -24.54 -0.89 6.31
C GLN A 677 -25.01 0.57 6.09
N ALA A 678 -24.09 1.54 6.11
CA ALA A 678 -24.39 2.89 5.63
C ALA A 678 -24.70 2.84 4.13
N GLY A 679 -25.74 3.55 3.68
CA GLY A 679 -26.06 3.68 2.25
C GLY A 679 -26.47 2.40 1.52
N LEU A 680 -26.80 1.31 2.22
CA LEU A 680 -27.30 0.07 1.63
C LEU A 680 -28.52 0.34 0.71
N GLY A 681 -28.43 0.00 -0.57
CA GLY A 681 -29.51 0.16 -1.55
C GLY A 681 -29.93 1.60 -1.86
N THR A 682 -29.08 2.60 -1.58
CA THR A 682 -29.41 4.02 -1.73
C THR A 682 -29.31 4.57 -3.15
N ASN A 683 -30.06 5.63 -3.46
CA ASN A 683 -29.83 6.48 -4.62
C ASN A 683 -29.60 7.93 -4.17
N ASN A 684 -28.37 8.45 -4.34
CA ASN A 684 -27.95 9.73 -3.77
C ASN A 684 -26.89 10.44 -4.64
N ASP A 685 -27.09 11.71 -4.93
CA ASP A 685 -26.15 12.55 -5.69
C ASP A 685 -25.53 13.63 -4.78
N ARG A 686 -24.20 13.60 -4.58
CA ARG A 686 -23.43 14.47 -3.66
C ARG A 686 -23.90 14.40 -2.19
N GLY A 687 -24.26 13.22 -1.71
CA GLY A 687 -24.66 13.02 -0.31
C GLY A 687 -23.49 12.71 0.65
N VAL A 688 -23.72 12.94 1.93
CA VAL A 688 -22.80 12.57 3.03
C VAL A 688 -23.56 11.74 4.07
N LEU A 689 -23.27 10.45 4.15
CA LEU A 689 -23.94 9.45 5.00
C LEU A 689 -22.91 8.79 5.92
N ILE A 690 -22.84 9.21 7.19
CA ILE A 690 -21.83 8.74 8.15
C ILE A 690 -22.51 8.15 9.39
N GLY A 691 -22.52 6.83 9.51
CA GLY A 691 -23.00 6.09 10.68
C GLY A 691 -23.55 4.70 10.35
N ASN A 692 -23.61 3.81 11.34
CA ASN A 692 -24.15 2.46 11.16
C ASN A 692 -25.66 2.50 10.82
N PHE A 693 -26.05 1.89 9.70
CA PHE A 693 -27.39 1.97 9.08
C PHE A 693 -27.80 3.38 8.59
N ALA A 694 -26.88 4.34 8.41
CA ALA A 694 -27.22 5.67 7.90
C ALA A 694 -27.87 5.57 6.49
N ASN A 695 -29.12 6.03 6.35
CA ASN A 695 -29.95 5.91 5.15
C ASN A 695 -30.06 4.48 4.56
N GLY A 696 -29.93 3.42 5.37
CA GLY A 696 -30.10 2.05 4.89
C GLY A 696 -31.50 1.80 4.31
N GLY A 697 -31.58 1.36 3.05
CA GLY A 697 -32.82 1.00 2.35
C GLY A 697 -33.56 2.15 1.65
N VAL A 698 -32.96 3.33 1.50
CA VAL A 698 -33.62 4.50 0.87
C VAL A 698 -33.55 4.43 -0.67
N THR A 699 -34.53 3.76 -1.28
CA THR A 699 -34.61 3.54 -2.74
C THR A 699 -35.08 4.75 -3.55
N THR A 700 -35.63 5.77 -2.91
CA THR A 700 -35.99 7.05 -3.55
C THR A 700 -34.73 7.86 -3.87
N ALA A 701 -34.64 8.41 -5.08
CA ALA A 701 -33.55 9.29 -5.47
C ALA A 701 -33.48 10.54 -4.57
N THR A 702 -32.28 10.85 -4.10
CA THR A 702 -31.99 12.00 -3.23
C THR A 702 -30.77 12.77 -3.74
N ARG A 703 -30.57 14.01 -3.28
CA ARG A 703 -29.44 14.86 -3.67
C ARG A 703 -29.07 15.82 -2.55
N ASN A 704 -27.77 16.11 -2.42
CA ASN A 704 -27.20 17.06 -1.46
C ASN A 704 -27.56 16.77 0.02
N VAL A 705 -27.89 15.52 0.37
CA VAL A 705 -28.36 15.16 1.74
C VAL A 705 -27.22 14.88 2.70
N VAL A 706 -27.40 15.20 3.98
CA VAL A 706 -26.40 15.01 5.05
C VAL A 706 -26.99 14.18 6.18
N GLY A 707 -26.67 12.89 6.24
CA GLY A 707 -27.06 11.96 7.31
C GLY A 707 -25.87 11.62 8.21
N LEU A 708 -25.80 12.14 9.44
CA LEU A 708 -24.68 11.92 10.37
C LEU A 708 -25.15 11.29 11.69
N GLY A 709 -25.05 9.97 11.81
CA GLY A 709 -25.43 9.21 13.01
C GLY A 709 -25.88 7.79 12.67
N SER A 710 -26.01 6.94 13.69
CA SER A 710 -26.58 5.60 13.47
C SER A 710 -28.10 5.67 13.24
N SER A 711 -28.57 4.92 12.24
CA SER A 711 -29.97 4.82 11.80
C SER A 711 -30.62 6.16 11.41
N VAL A 712 -29.84 7.15 10.97
CA VAL A 712 -30.37 8.41 10.40
C VAL A 712 -31.15 8.18 9.10
N LYS A 713 -32.10 9.08 8.84
CA LYS A 713 -32.97 9.09 7.65
C LYS A 713 -33.07 10.50 7.07
N ALA A 714 -32.07 10.91 6.28
CA ALA A 714 -32.13 12.12 5.45
C ALA A 714 -32.68 11.73 4.07
N THR A 715 -34.01 11.65 3.92
CA THR A 715 -34.66 11.08 2.72
C THR A 715 -35.38 12.11 1.84
N GLY A 716 -35.50 13.36 2.28
CA GLY A 716 -35.92 14.46 1.42
C GLY A 716 -34.75 15.07 0.65
N PHE A 717 -35.02 15.75 -0.47
CA PHE A 717 -33.99 16.49 -1.20
C PHE A 717 -33.38 17.59 -0.32
N GLU A 718 -32.05 17.74 -0.36
CA GLU A 718 -31.27 18.75 0.38
C GLU A 718 -31.49 18.70 1.91
N SER A 719 -31.91 17.54 2.43
CA SER A 719 -32.25 17.34 3.84
C SER A 719 -31.03 16.97 4.71
N ILE A 720 -31.05 17.39 5.98
CA ILE A 720 -29.97 17.22 6.95
C ILE A 720 -30.51 16.45 8.15
N ALA A 721 -30.01 15.26 8.46
CA ALA A 721 -30.40 14.46 9.63
C ALA A 721 -29.17 14.06 10.47
N VAL A 722 -29.05 14.58 11.69
CA VAL A 722 -27.86 14.44 12.55
C VAL A 722 -28.25 13.92 13.93
N GLY A 723 -27.59 12.85 14.38
CA GLY A 723 -27.85 12.18 15.67
C GLY A 723 -28.55 10.82 15.52
N PHE A 724 -28.52 10.00 16.58
CA PHE A 724 -29.10 8.66 16.54
C PHE A 724 -30.60 8.69 16.22
N ASN A 725 -30.98 7.98 15.15
CA ASN A 725 -32.35 7.87 14.64
C ASN A 725 -33.02 9.25 14.35
N ALA A 726 -32.24 10.23 13.90
CA ALA A 726 -32.76 11.50 13.37
C ALA A 726 -33.39 11.30 11.98
N ASN A 727 -34.50 11.98 11.71
CA ASN A 727 -35.36 11.75 10.55
C ASN A 727 -35.74 13.07 9.86
N SER A 728 -35.11 13.36 8.72
CA SER A 728 -35.46 14.47 7.82
C SER A 728 -36.07 13.91 6.54
N SER A 729 -37.37 13.66 6.56
CA SER A 729 -38.04 12.89 5.50
C SER A 729 -38.64 13.73 4.37
N ALA A 730 -38.56 15.06 4.47
CA ALA A 730 -39.09 16.01 3.51
C ALA A 730 -38.01 16.97 2.98
N ASN A 731 -38.30 17.64 1.86
CA ASN A 731 -37.32 18.50 1.18
C ASN A 731 -36.93 19.70 2.05
N ASN A 732 -35.65 20.08 2.03
CA ASN A 732 -35.05 21.12 2.86
C ASN A 732 -35.18 20.90 4.38
N ALA A 733 -35.64 19.72 4.83
CA ALA A 733 -35.89 19.45 6.24
C ALA A 733 -34.57 19.24 7.00
N THR A 734 -34.47 19.84 8.18
CA THR A 734 -33.29 19.74 9.06
C THR A 734 -33.69 19.13 10.40
N SER A 735 -33.10 17.99 10.77
CA SER A 735 -33.26 17.35 12.08
C SER A 735 -31.90 17.15 12.73
N ILE A 736 -31.70 17.68 13.94
CA ILE A 736 -30.41 17.60 14.66
C ILE A 736 -30.68 17.25 16.13
N GLY A 737 -30.64 15.96 16.44
CA GLY A 737 -30.86 15.44 17.79
C GLY A 737 -31.24 13.96 17.80
N ARG A 738 -31.09 13.33 18.96
CA ARG A 738 -31.49 11.92 19.17
C ARG A 738 -33.02 11.80 19.03
N PHE A 739 -33.50 11.04 18.06
CA PHE A 739 -34.93 11.00 17.66
C PHE A 739 -35.53 12.36 17.26
N ALA A 740 -34.74 13.31 16.75
CA ALA A 740 -35.30 14.51 16.12
C ALA A 740 -35.99 14.14 14.79
N SER A 741 -37.15 14.73 14.50
CA SER A 741 -37.91 14.46 13.28
C SER A 741 -38.39 15.74 12.62
N ALA A 742 -37.96 15.99 11.39
CA ALA A 742 -38.43 17.05 10.52
C ALA A 742 -39.11 16.41 9.30
N SER A 743 -40.45 16.32 9.33
CA SER A 743 -41.23 15.65 8.28
C SER A 743 -42.06 16.61 7.41
N GLY A 744 -42.10 17.90 7.74
CA GLY A 744 -42.63 18.94 6.87
C GLY A 744 -41.58 19.50 5.91
N ILE A 745 -42.01 20.05 4.78
CA ILE A 745 -41.12 20.75 3.83
C ILE A 745 -40.51 21.96 4.54
N SER A 746 -39.21 22.17 4.38
CA SER A 746 -38.42 23.25 5.02
C SER A 746 -38.52 23.27 6.56
N ALA A 747 -38.90 22.16 7.19
CA ALA A 747 -39.09 22.08 8.64
C ALA A 747 -37.76 21.89 9.40
N VAL A 748 -37.67 22.43 10.62
CA VAL A 748 -36.45 22.45 11.45
C VAL A 748 -36.73 21.86 12.83
N ALA A 749 -36.15 20.69 13.14
CA ALA A 749 -36.30 19.97 14.41
C ALA A 749 -34.95 19.82 15.13
N LEU A 750 -34.70 20.59 16.19
CA LEU A 750 -33.42 20.61 16.92
C LEU A 750 -33.58 20.09 18.36
N SER A 751 -32.57 19.35 18.83
CA SER A 751 -32.52 18.63 20.12
C SER A 751 -33.35 17.33 20.17
N THR A 752 -33.28 16.64 21.32
CA THR A 752 -33.82 15.28 21.50
C THR A 752 -35.34 15.25 21.41
N GLY A 753 -35.87 14.40 20.52
CA GLY A 753 -37.32 14.16 20.39
C GLY A 753 -38.14 15.31 19.79
N ALA A 754 -37.50 16.37 19.30
CA ALA A 754 -38.16 17.49 18.63
C ALA A 754 -38.86 17.03 17.33
N GLN A 755 -40.08 17.53 17.07
CA GLN A 755 -40.95 17.11 15.97
C GLN A 755 -41.47 18.32 15.20
N ALA A 756 -40.85 18.63 14.06
CA ALA A 756 -41.27 19.66 13.13
C ALA A 756 -41.99 18.99 11.94
N ASN A 757 -43.29 18.77 12.10
CA ASN A 757 -44.07 17.92 11.20
C ASN A 757 -44.88 18.72 10.16
N GLY A 758 -45.14 20.00 10.42
CA GLY A 758 -45.80 20.90 9.47
C GLY A 758 -44.83 21.56 8.49
N GLU A 759 -45.31 21.99 7.33
CA GLU A 759 -44.50 22.77 6.39
C GLU A 759 -44.08 24.12 7.01
N ASN A 760 -42.83 24.53 6.77
CA ASN A 760 -42.16 25.67 7.39
C ASN A 760 -42.20 25.70 8.93
N SER A 761 -42.36 24.54 9.58
CA SER A 761 -42.44 24.45 11.05
C SER A 761 -41.06 24.39 11.72
N VAL A 762 -40.97 24.93 12.94
CA VAL A 762 -39.74 25.03 13.73
C VAL A 762 -39.99 24.46 15.13
N ALA A 763 -39.35 23.33 15.46
CA ALA A 763 -39.35 22.70 16.78
C ALA A 763 -37.92 22.70 17.35
N ILE A 764 -37.66 23.44 18.43
CA ILE A 764 -36.31 23.60 19.00
C ILE A 764 -36.34 23.30 20.49
N GLY A 765 -35.78 22.16 20.88
CA GLY A 765 -35.61 21.73 22.27
C GLY A 765 -36.39 20.47 22.63
N ASN A 766 -36.29 20.03 23.88
CA ASN A 766 -36.56 18.64 24.26
C ASN A 766 -38.06 18.29 24.16
N GLY A 767 -38.40 17.31 23.31
CA GLY A 767 -39.77 16.83 23.11
C GLY A 767 -40.74 17.87 22.52
N THR A 768 -40.24 19.00 22.00
CA THR A 768 -41.05 20.05 21.38
C THR A 768 -41.73 19.56 20.10
N LYS A 769 -42.94 20.06 19.82
CA LYS A 769 -43.74 19.68 18.66
C LYS A 769 -44.29 20.93 17.97
N ALA A 770 -44.09 21.00 16.66
CA ALA A 770 -44.62 22.00 15.74
C ALA A 770 -45.30 21.23 14.59
N THR A 771 -46.60 20.94 14.73
CA THR A 771 -47.30 19.93 13.91
C THR A 771 -48.21 20.51 12.84
N ALA A 772 -48.36 21.83 12.77
CA ALA A 772 -49.16 22.54 11.79
C ALA A 772 -48.29 23.54 10.99
N THR A 773 -48.86 24.16 9.97
CA THR A 773 -48.14 24.97 8.97
C THR A 773 -47.63 26.28 9.56
N ASN A 774 -46.40 26.68 9.22
CA ASN A 774 -45.77 27.91 9.68
C ASN A 774 -45.71 28.05 11.21
N THR A 775 -45.55 26.94 11.96
CA THR A 775 -45.58 26.92 13.43
C THR A 775 -44.20 27.01 14.09
N ILE A 776 -44.13 27.62 15.28
CA ILE A 776 -42.90 27.80 16.06
C ILE A 776 -43.05 27.19 17.46
N SER A 777 -42.16 26.30 17.89
CA SER A 777 -42.25 25.58 19.17
C SER A 777 -40.86 25.46 19.81
N ILE A 778 -40.52 26.37 20.73
CA ILE A 778 -39.14 26.55 21.24
C ILE A 778 -39.09 26.42 22.76
N GLY A 779 -38.29 25.49 23.29
CA GLY A 779 -38.10 25.23 24.71
C GLY A 779 -38.21 23.74 25.06
N THR A 780 -39.10 23.37 25.97
CA THR A 780 -39.29 21.96 26.37
C THR A 780 -40.79 21.62 26.36
N GLY A 781 -41.14 20.42 25.88
CA GLY A 781 -42.51 19.87 25.93
C GLY A 781 -43.60 20.60 25.13
N ASN A 782 -43.33 21.80 24.60
CA ASN A 782 -44.29 22.63 23.87
C ASN A 782 -44.97 21.86 22.72
N THR A 783 -46.27 22.06 22.53
CA THR A 783 -47.03 21.45 21.46
C THR A 783 -47.85 22.51 20.73
N VAL A 784 -47.47 22.81 19.49
CA VAL A 784 -48.13 23.81 18.64
C VAL A 784 -48.77 23.12 17.45
N SER A 785 -50.10 23.20 17.36
CA SER A 785 -50.91 22.43 16.41
C SER A 785 -52.01 23.24 15.70
N GLY A 786 -52.10 24.55 15.93
CA GLY A 786 -52.85 25.45 15.06
C GLY A 786 -51.93 26.09 14.02
N ASP A 787 -52.41 26.30 12.80
CA ASP A 787 -51.61 26.94 11.74
C ASP A 787 -51.26 28.40 12.11
N ASN A 788 -50.08 28.86 11.65
CA ASN A 788 -49.56 30.21 11.88
C ASN A 788 -49.43 30.61 13.36
N SER A 789 -49.29 29.64 14.27
CA SER A 789 -49.21 29.82 15.73
C SER A 789 -47.81 29.56 16.30
N GLY A 790 -47.56 29.99 17.54
CA GLY A 790 -46.26 29.78 18.20
C GLY A 790 -46.29 29.60 19.72
N ALA A 791 -45.30 28.87 20.25
CA ALA A 791 -45.04 28.70 21.67
C ALA A 791 -43.54 28.80 21.98
N ILE A 792 -43.18 29.63 22.96
CA ILE A 792 -41.81 29.77 23.47
C ILE A 792 -41.87 29.67 25.01
N GLY A 793 -41.27 28.63 25.59
CA GLY A 793 -41.38 28.33 27.03
C GLY A 793 -41.29 26.84 27.37
N ASP A 794 -41.76 26.47 28.56
CA ASP A 794 -41.74 25.09 29.08
C ASP A 794 -42.88 24.81 30.09
N PRO A 795 -43.85 23.92 29.80
CA PRO A 795 -44.37 23.55 28.49
C PRO A 795 -45.68 24.32 28.20
N SER A 796 -45.92 24.70 26.95
CA SER A 796 -47.12 25.40 26.47
C SER A 796 -47.80 24.62 25.34
N THR A 797 -49.13 24.54 25.36
CA THR A 797 -49.95 23.95 24.29
C THR A 797 -50.72 25.04 23.55
N VAL A 798 -50.54 25.15 22.24
CA VAL A 798 -51.21 26.16 21.39
C VAL A 798 -51.86 25.46 20.20
N SER A 799 -53.19 25.30 20.26
CA SER A 799 -54.00 24.61 19.25
C SER A 799 -54.92 25.52 18.46
N GLY A 800 -55.18 26.75 18.92
CA GLY A 800 -55.85 27.78 18.12
C GLY A 800 -54.93 28.33 17.02
N MET A 801 -55.52 28.84 15.93
CA MET A 801 -54.79 29.37 14.76
C MET A 801 -54.41 30.84 14.95
N ASN A 802 -53.27 31.26 14.40
CA ASN A 802 -52.73 32.63 14.51
C ASN A 802 -52.50 33.10 15.96
N SER A 803 -52.22 32.16 16.88
CA SER A 803 -52.15 32.38 18.33
C SER A 803 -50.73 32.16 18.86
N TYR A 804 -50.34 32.91 19.89
CA TYR A 804 -48.97 32.90 20.41
C TYR A 804 -48.91 32.81 21.93
N SER A 805 -48.01 31.97 22.45
CA SER A 805 -47.67 31.84 23.87
C SER A 805 -46.18 32.12 24.09
N LEU A 806 -45.87 33.08 24.97
CA LEU A 806 -44.53 33.29 25.51
C LEU A 806 -44.59 33.09 27.03
N GLY A 807 -44.15 31.91 27.47
CA GLY A 807 -44.15 31.45 28.86
C GLY A 807 -44.65 30.01 29.04
N ASN A 808 -44.93 29.65 30.29
CA ASN A 808 -44.92 28.28 30.79
C ASN A 808 -46.30 27.81 31.27
N ASN A 809 -46.65 26.54 31.08
CA ASN A 809 -47.92 25.93 31.50
C ASN A 809 -49.18 26.59 30.91
N ASN A 810 -49.09 27.21 29.73
CA ASN A 810 -50.23 27.84 29.06
C ASN A 810 -50.96 26.85 28.14
N THR A 811 -52.28 26.98 28.03
CA THR A 811 -53.13 26.25 27.09
C THR A 811 -53.97 27.25 26.29
N VAL A 812 -53.67 27.38 25.00
CA VAL A 812 -54.26 28.38 24.09
C VAL A 812 -54.97 27.65 22.94
N SER A 813 -56.23 27.29 23.17
CA SER A 813 -57.12 26.74 22.14
C SER A 813 -57.87 27.80 21.33
N ALA A 814 -57.85 29.05 21.80
CA ALA A 814 -58.46 30.20 21.15
C ALA A 814 -57.65 30.68 19.94
N ASN A 815 -58.35 31.20 18.92
CA ASN A 815 -57.76 31.77 17.71
C ASN A 815 -57.36 33.24 17.92
N ASN A 816 -56.33 33.70 17.21
CA ASN A 816 -55.82 35.08 17.26
C ASN A 816 -55.44 35.56 18.68
N ALA A 817 -55.17 34.65 19.62
CA ALA A 817 -54.96 34.94 21.03
C ALA A 817 -53.48 35.06 21.37
N PHE A 818 -53.11 36.05 22.17
CA PHE A 818 -51.72 36.34 22.56
C PHE A 818 -51.54 36.25 24.07
N VAL A 819 -50.73 35.30 24.53
CA VAL A 819 -50.41 35.08 25.94
C VAL A 819 -48.95 35.41 26.20
N LEU A 820 -48.71 36.35 27.11
CA LEU A 820 -47.39 36.69 27.65
C LEU A 820 -47.43 36.52 29.17
N GLY A 821 -47.15 35.32 29.65
CA GLY A 821 -47.39 34.92 31.04
C GLY A 821 -47.28 33.42 31.23
N ASN A 822 -47.60 32.95 32.42
CA ASN A 822 -47.58 31.52 32.75
C ASN A 822 -48.93 31.08 33.34
N SER A 823 -49.22 29.78 33.31
CA SER A 823 -50.41 29.16 33.90
C SER A 823 -51.76 29.65 33.32
N VAL A 824 -51.76 30.24 32.12
CA VAL A 824 -52.96 30.76 31.45
C VAL A 824 -53.63 29.64 30.64
N ASN A 825 -54.81 29.20 31.08
CA ASN A 825 -55.49 28.02 30.52
C ASN A 825 -56.92 28.29 30.01
N ASN A 826 -57.37 29.55 30.00
CA ASN A 826 -58.74 29.95 29.66
C ASN A 826 -58.83 31.06 28.59
N ALA A 827 -57.81 31.17 27.72
CA ALA A 827 -57.78 32.15 26.64
C ALA A 827 -59.04 32.07 25.74
N VAL A 828 -59.56 33.23 25.32
CA VAL A 828 -60.70 33.37 24.39
C VAL A 828 -60.26 34.02 23.08
N ASP A 829 -61.05 33.89 22.01
CA ASP A 829 -60.65 34.36 20.68
C ASP A 829 -60.32 35.87 20.67
N SER A 830 -59.26 36.22 19.94
CA SER A 830 -58.68 37.57 19.86
C SER A 830 -58.26 38.21 21.19
N SER A 831 -58.15 37.45 22.29
CA SER A 831 -57.75 38.00 23.60
C SER A 831 -56.24 38.21 23.73
N VAL A 832 -55.87 39.15 24.60
CA VAL A 832 -54.48 39.36 25.02
C VAL A 832 -54.40 39.12 26.53
N VAL A 833 -53.49 38.27 27.00
CA VAL A 833 -53.38 37.91 28.42
C VAL A 833 -51.95 38.16 28.90
N LEU A 834 -51.80 39.03 29.91
CA LEU A 834 -50.51 39.56 30.37
C LEU A 834 -50.25 39.23 31.85
N GLY A 835 -49.23 38.39 32.08
CA GLY A 835 -48.71 38.03 33.40
C GLY A 835 -49.12 36.64 33.89
N ASP A 836 -48.36 36.12 34.86
CA ASP A 836 -48.59 34.83 35.52
C ASP A 836 -49.98 34.70 36.15
N GLY A 837 -50.61 33.54 36.02
CA GLY A 837 -51.88 33.18 36.67
C GLY A 837 -53.08 34.05 36.27
N SER A 838 -52.98 34.80 35.17
CA SER A 838 -54.03 35.71 34.70
C SER A 838 -55.15 34.96 34.01
N THR A 839 -56.40 35.34 34.28
CA THR A 839 -57.59 34.73 33.69
C THR A 839 -58.27 35.72 32.75
N VAL A 840 -58.84 35.24 31.64
CA VAL A 840 -59.67 36.09 30.76
C VAL A 840 -61.13 35.64 30.77
N MET A 841 -62.04 36.61 30.68
CA MET A 841 -63.47 36.39 30.51
C MET A 841 -63.90 36.88 29.13
N ALA A 842 -64.97 36.28 28.59
CA ALA A 842 -65.63 36.77 27.39
C ALA A 842 -66.01 38.25 27.55
N ALA A 843 -65.82 39.05 26.50
CA ALA A 843 -65.98 40.49 26.58
C ALA A 843 -67.44 40.89 26.87
N VAL A 844 -67.65 41.69 27.91
CA VAL A 844 -69.00 42.08 28.37
C VAL A 844 -69.39 43.42 27.75
N ALA A 845 -70.33 43.37 26.81
CA ALA A 845 -70.95 44.57 26.24
C ALA A 845 -71.59 45.43 27.33
N THR A 846 -71.06 46.63 27.54
CA THR A 846 -71.52 47.57 28.57
C THR A 846 -71.97 48.87 27.89
N PRO A 847 -73.19 48.92 27.34
CA PRO A 847 -73.66 50.04 26.52
C PRO A 847 -74.03 51.29 27.32
N GLU A 848 -74.43 51.12 28.59
CA GLU A 848 -74.90 52.19 29.45
C GLU A 848 -74.81 51.83 30.94
N TYR A 849 -74.87 52.86 31.80
CA TYR A 849 -74.94 52.74 33.25
C TYR A 849 -75.87 53.82 33.83
N THR A 850 -76.65 53.48 34.86
CA THR A 850 -77.68 54.36 35.42
C THR A 850 -77.27 54.90 36.79
N VAL A 851 -77.12 56.23 36.90
CA VAL A 851 -76.82 56.94 38.16
C VAL A 851 -78.05 57.72 38.59
N ASN A 852 -78.56 57.45 39.81
CA ASN A 852 -79.75 58.11 40.37
C ASN A 852 -80.95 58.20 39.40
N GLY A 853 -81.19 57.14 38.62
CA GLY A 853 -82.27 57.06 37.63
C GLY A 853 -81.97 57.70 36.27
N THR A 854 -80.80 58.33 36.09
CA THR A 854 -80.35 58.87 34.78
C THR A 854 -79.42 57.87 34.09
N THR A 855 -79.80 57.42 32.89
CA THR A 855 -79.01 56.48 32.07
C THR A 855 -77.97 57.21 31.24
N HIS A 856 -76.68 56.88 31.44
CA HIS A 856 -75.55 57.39 30.67
C HIS A 856 -75.06 56.32 29.70
N LYS A 857 -74.94 56.66 28.41
CA LYS A 857 -74.45 55.74 27.36
C LYS A 857 -72.94 55.86 27.17
N PHE A 858 -72.28 54.75 26.87
CA PHE A 858 -70.82 54.68 26.69
C PHE A 858 -70.41 54.45 25.23
N ALA A 859 -69.25 54.99 24.85
CA ALA A 859 -68.53 54.62 23.64
C ALA A 859 -67.83 53.26 23.83
N GLY A 860 -67.50 52.56 22.73
CA GLY A 860 -66.87 51.24 22.80
C GLY A 860 -67.78 50.12 23.34
N SER A 861 -69.09 50.33 23.31
CA SER A 861 -70.12 49.47 23.94
C SER A 861 -70.17 48.00 23.48
N LEU A 862 -69.55 47.68 22.33
CA LEU A 862 -69.45 46.34 21.77
C LEU A 862 -67.96 45.93 21.63
N PRO A 863 -67.28 45.58 22.74
CA PRO A 863 -65.90 45.11 22.71
C PRO A 863 -65.78 43.74 22.03
N VAL A 864 -64.80 43.59 21.13
CA VAL A 864 -64.60 42.33 20.36
C VAL A 864 -63.86 41.25 21.14
N SER A 865 -63.00 41.62 22.09
CA SER A 865 -62.33 40.73 23.04
C SER A 865 -61.77 41.55 24.22
N THR A 866 -61.08 40.89 25.14
CA THR A 866 -60.58 41.46 26.40
C THR A 866 -59.05 41.41 26.46
N VAL A 867 -58.42 42.49 26.94
CA VAL A 867 -57.03 42.47 27.43
C VAL A 867 -57.07 42.16 28.92
N SER A 868 -56.66 40.97 29.35
CA SER A 868 -56.52 40.63 30.76
C SER A 868 -55.10 40.90 31.26
N ILE A 869 -55.01 41.44 32.47
CA ILE A 869 -53.75 41.73 33.17
C ILE A 869 -53.69 41.07 34.56
N GLY A 870 -54.60 40.14 34.89
CA GLY A 870 -54.69 39.55 36.23
C GLY A 870 -55.80 38.51 36.36
N ASP A 871 -56.15 38.20 37.61
CA ASP A 871 -57.23 37.29 38.01
C ASP A 871 -57.95 37.89 39.24
N SER A 872 -59.11 37.35 39.62
CA SER A 872 -59.89 37.86 40.76
C SER A 872 -59.12 37.73 42.08
N GLY A 873 -58.90 38.85 42.77
CA GLY A 873 -58.03 38.95 43.94
C GLY A 873 -56.52 38.88 43.63
N LYS A 874 -56.14 38.98 42.35
CA LYS A 874 -54.76 39.04 41.83
C LYS A 874 -54.64 40.12 40.73
N GLU A 875 -55.34 41.22 40.90
CA GLU A 875 -55.38 42.33 39.95
C GLU A 875 -54.00 43.01 39.86
N ARG A 876 -53.65 43.53 38.67
CA ARG A 876 -52.41 44.31 38.46
C ARG A 876 -52.74 45.78 38.21
N THR A 877 -51.90 46.67 38.72
CA THR A 877 -52.00 48.11 38.47
C THR A 877 -51.45 48.46 37.10
N LEU A 878 -52.28 49.06 36.24
CA LEU A 878 -51.80 49.69 35.02
C LEU A 878 -51.24 51.08 35.37
N THR A 879 -49.91 51.20 35.37
CA THR A 879 -49.18 52.41 35.79
C THR A 879 -48.70 53.23 34.60
N ASN A 880 -48.32 54.49 34.83
CA ASN A 880 -47.88 55.46 33.81
C ASN A 880 -48.91 55.75 32.69
N VAL A 881 -50.20 55.49 32.96
CA VAL A 881 -51.31 55.85 32.07
C VAL A 881 -51.43 57.38 32.01
N ALA A 882 -51.15 57.96 30.84
CA ALA A 882 -51.39 59.38 30.56
C ALA A 882 -52.90 59.71 30.66
N ALA A 883 -53.25 60.98 30.85
CA ALA A 883 -54.65 61.38 30.96
C ALA A 883 -55.39 61.15 29.62
N GLY A 884 -56.39 60.25 29.60
CA GLY A 884 -57.21 59.97 28.44
C GLY A 884 -58.10 61.16 28.06
N ARG A 885 -58.44 61.32 26.78
CA ARG A 885 -59.36 62.37 26.32
C ARG A 885 -60.75 62.15 26.93
N VAL A 886 -61.37 63.19 27.47
CA VAL A 886 -62.71 63.09 28.08
C VAL A 886 -63.74 63.65 27.10
N SER A 887 -64.50 62.77 26.45
CA SER A 887 -65.62 63.13 25.56
C SER A 887 -66.61 61.96 25.44
N ALA A 888 -67.82 62.24 24.95
CA ALA A 888 -68.87 61.22 24.78
C ALA A 888 -68.54 60.12 23.75
N ALA A 889 -67.47 60.28 22.97
CA ALA A 889 -66.99 59.32 21.98
C ALA A 889 -65.63 58.68 22.36
N SER A 890 -65.09 58.98 23.54
CA SER A 890 -63.76 58.53 23.93
C SER A 890 -63.76 57.07 24.39
N THR A 891 -62.70 56.35 24.01
CA THR A 891 -62.36 55.00 24.48
C THR A 891 -60.97 54.95 25.09
N ASP A 892 -60.43 56.10 25.51
CA ASP A 892 -59.14 56.19 26.19
C ASP A 892 -59.25 55.72 27.65
N ALA A 893 -58.20 55.11 28.19
CA ALA A 893 -58.13 54.77 29.61
C ALA A 893 -58.09 56.03 30.48
N ILE A 894 -58.89 56.06 31.55
CA ILE A 894 -58.92 57.14 32.54
C ILE A 894 -57.91 56.83 33.64
N ASN A 895 -57.03 57.80 33.97
CA ASN A 895 -56.06 57.65 35.04
C ASN A 895 -56.55 58.22 36.38
N GLY A 896 -55.82 57.91 37.46
CA GLY A 896 -56.19 58.34 38.81
C GLY A 896 -56.27 59.86 39.02
N SER A 897 -55.47 60.67 38.30
CA SER A 897 -55.53 62.13 38.45
C SER A 897 -56.79 62.74 37.83
N GLN A 898 -57.34 62.12 36.78
CA GLN A 898 -58.60 62.55 36.17
C GLN A 898 -59.80 62.24 37.07
N LEU A 899 -59.85 61.04 37.65
CA LEU A 899 -60.88 60.67 38.61
C LEU A 899 -60.78 61.53 39.89
N PHE A 900 -59.55 61.82 40.35
CA PHE A 900 -59.32 62.73 41.47
C PHE A 900 -59.79 64.16 41.17
N ALA A 901 -59.59 64.67 39.95
CA ALA A 901 -60.11 65.98 39.56
C ALA A 901 -61.64 66.03 39.63
N VAL A 902 -62.34 65.01 39.10
CA VAL A 902 -63.82 64.92 39.20
C VAL A 902 -64.27 64.82 40.66
N ALA A 903 -63.61 63.98 41.47
CA ALA A 903 -63.91 63.86 42.90
C ALA A 903 -63.69 65.18 43.65
N SER A 904 -62.62 65.91 43.33
CA SER A 904 -62.29 67.21 43.93
C SER A 904 -63.29 68.31 43.57
N GLU A 905 -64.01 68.22 42.46
CA GLU A 905 -65.13 69.13 42.15
C GLU A 905 -66.40 68.75 42.92
N VAL A 906 -66.73 67.45 43.01
CA VAL A 906 -67.87 66.96 43.81
C VAL A 906 -67.72 67.29 45.30
N GLU A 907 -66.50 67.19 45.83
CA GLU A 907 -66.17 67.51 47.23
C GLU A 907 -66.30 69.00 47.58
N LYS A 908 -66.32 69.92 46.62
CA LYS A 908 -66.58 71.35 46.90
C LYS A 908 -68.01 71.58 47.40
N GLY A 909 -68.95 70.73 47.02
CA GLY A 909 -70.36 70.83 47.39
C GLY A 909 -71.09 72.05 46.80
N ASN A 910 -72.39 72.14 47.09
CA ASN A 910 -73.22 73.31 46.79
C ASN A 910 -72.89 74.42 47.79
N GLN A 911 -72.65 75.64 47.29
CA GLN A 911 -72.43 76.82 48.12
C GLN A 911 -73.77 77.45 48.51
N PHE A 912 -73.99 77.64 49.81
CA PHE A 912 -75.14 78.33 50.37
C PHE A 912 -74.67 79.61 51.07
N ALA A 913 -75.14 80.77 50.60
CA ALA A 913 -74.82 82.06 51.17
C ALA A 913 -76.06 82.72 51.77
N GLY A 914 -75.91 83.29 52.95
CA GLY A 914 -76.89 84.22 53.53
C GLY A 914 -76.51 85.66 53.22
N ASN A 915 -77.25 86.61 53.79
CA ASN A 915 -76.83 88.01 53.82
C ASN A 915 -75.73 88.27 54.87
N THR A 916 -75.46 87.29 55.73
CA THR A 916 -74.28 87.22 56.59
C THR A 916 -73.85 85.77 56.70
N GLY A 917 -72.58 85.47 56.41
CA GLY A 917 -72.03 84.12 56.39
C GLY A 917 -72.35 83.33 55.11
N ALA A 918 -71.61 82.24 54.91
CA ALA A 918 -71.81 81.25 53.85
C ALA A 918 -71.21 79.91 54.29
N PHE A 919 -71.71 78.81 53.74
CA PHE A 919 -71.15 77.46 53.93
C PHE A 919 -71.37 76.60 52.69
N ASN A 920 -70.49 75.61 52.50
CA ASN A 920 -70.66 74.59 51.48
C ASN A 920 -71.26 73.33 52.12
N ARG A 921 -72.07 72.59 51.35
CA ARG A 921 -72.62 71.28 51.76
C ARG A 921 -72.65 70.33 50.57
N ARG A 922 -72.33 69.06 50.80
CA ARG A 922 -72.20 68.04 49.76
C ARG A 922 -73.57 67.67 49.19
N LEU A 923 -73.57 67.15 47.96
CA LEU A 923 -74.77 66.64 47.30
C LEU A 923 -75.35 65.47 48.12
N GLY A 924 -76.62 65.62 48.54
CA GLY A 924 -77.34 64.62 49.34
C GLY A 924 -77.49 64.96 50.82
N GLU A 925 -76.73 65.91 51.37
CA GLU A 925 -76.93 66.39 52.74
C GLU A 925 -78.17 67.33 52.79
N ILE A 926 -78.85 67.46 53.94
CA ILE A 926 -80.09 68.28 54.08
C ILE A 926 -79.80 69.68 54.63
N THR A 927 -80.18 70.76 53.91
CA THR A 927 -80.03 72.15 54.41
C THR A 927 -81.27 72.53 55.21
N THR A 928 -81.13 72.73 56.52
CA THR A 928 -82.23 73.27 57.34
C THR A 928 -82.37 74.77 57.08
N ILE A 929 -83.60 75.21 56.81
CA ILE A 929 -83.96 76.62 56.72
C ILE A 929 -85.07 76.87 57.74
N SER A 930 -84.86 77.81 58.63
CA SER A 930 -85.65 78.03 59.85
C SER A 930 -85.91 79.51 60.09
N GLY A 931 -86.94 79.84 60.87
CA GLY A 931 -87.26 81.22 61.25
C GLY A 931 -87.18 81.42 62.76
N GLY A 932 -86.61 82.53 63.20
CA GLY A 932 -86.51 82.88 64.62
C GLY A 932 -85.52 84.00 64.89
N LEU A 933 -85.75 84.76 65.97
CA LEU A 933 -84.85 85.79 66.48
C LEU A 933 -84.40 85.39 67.88
N VAL A 934 -83.09 85.46 68.16
CA VAL A 934 -82.56 85.27 69.52
C VAL A 934 -82.80 86.54 70.33
N ALA A 935 -82.95 86.38 71.65
CA ALA A 935 -83.17 87.52 72.56
C ALA A 935 -82.06 88.57 72.44
N ASP A 936 -82.45 89.83 72.63
CA ASP A 936 -81.61 91.03 72.73
C ASP A 936 -80.84 91.44 71.45
N ALA A 937 -81.31 91.07 70.25
CA ALA A 937 -80.71 91.55 68.98
C ALA A 937 -81.74 91.90 67.87
N THR A 938 -81.89 93.19 67.57
CA THR A 938 -82.68 93.67 66.42
C THR A 938 -82.02 93.26 65.09
N ALA A 939 -82.63 92.35 64.33
CA ALA A 939 -82.07 91.85 63.07
C ALA A 939 -82.86 92.31 61.85
N SER A 940 -82.21 93.04 60.93
CA SER A 940 -82.83 93.41 59.66
C SER A 940 -81.82 93.40 58.52
N ASN A 941 -82.27 93.06 57.31
CA ASN A 941 -81.77 93.69 56.09
C ASN A 941 -82.85 94.68 55.65
N LYS A 942 -83.04 95.70 56.49
CA LYS A 942 -84.23 96.56 56.65
C LYS A 942 -85.55 95.89 57.09
N ASN A 943 -85.83 94.63 56.79
CA ASN A 943 -86.97 93.91 57.44
C ASN A 943 -86.72 92.44 57.79
N ILE A 944 -86.16 91.65 56.86
CA ILE A 944 -85.84 90.23 57.06
C ILE A 944 -84.35 90.02 56.81
N ARG A 945 -83.66 89.22 57.64
CA ARG A 945 -82.24 88.88 57.49
C ARG A 945 -82.04 87.37 57.39
N THR A 946 -81.34 86.91 56.35
CA THR A 946 -80.81 85.54 56.32
C THR A 946 -79.39 85.50 56.90
N VAL A 947 -79.15 84.58 57.82
CA VAL A 947 -77.82 84.29 58.40
C VAL A 947 -77.49 82.84 58.11
N ALA A 948 -76.34 82.59 57.47
CA ALA A 948 -75.89 81.24 57.12
C ALA A 948 -74.73 80.83 58.04
N LYS A 949 -74.98 79.87 58.94
CA LYS A 949 -74.03 79.42 59.96
C LYS A 949 -74.26 77.94 60.29
N ASP A 950 -73.20 77.20 60.62
CA ASP A 950 -73.24 75.81 61.10
C ASP A 950 -74.09 74.81 60.28
N GLY A 951 -74.24 75.04 58.96
CA GLY A 951 -75.01 74.21 58.04
C GLY A 951 -76.50 74.58 57.88
N GLN A 952 -76.95 75.66 58.54
CA GLN A 952 -78.33 76.11 58.65
C GLN A 952 -78.48 77.55 58.16
N ILE A 953 -79.61 77.87 57.51
CA ILE A 953 -79.98 79.25 57.15
C ILE A 953 -81.11 79.71 58.06
N ASP A 954 -80.80 80.61 59.00
CA ASP A 954 -81.80 81.24 59.85
C ASP A 954 -82.33 82.52 59.22
N ILE A 955 -83.67 82.63 59.24
CA ILE A 955 -84.45 83.76 58.75
C ILE A 955 -84.94 84.56 59.97
N GLN A 956 -84.28 85.69 60.19
CA GLN A 956 -84.50 86.62 61.28
C GLN A 956 -85.37 87.79 60.80
N MET A 957 -86.14 88.42 61.68
CA MET A 957 -87.02 89.56 61.37
C MET A 957 -86.79 90.69 62.38
N ALA A 958 -87.04 91.94 61.96
CA ALA A 958 -86.78 93.12 62.78
C ALA A 958 -87.94 93.46 63.73
N ASP A 959 -87.64 93.78 64.99
CA ASP A 959 -88.64 94.25 65.96
C ASP A 959 -89.24 95.61 65.56
N ASN A 960 -88.44 96.46 64.92
CA ASN A 960 -88.87 97.70 64.27
C ASN A 960 -88.80 97.53 62.75
N LEU A 961 -89.96 97.52 62.08
CA LEU A 961 -90.07 97.30 60.64
C LEU A 961 -89.88 98.61 59.85
N ASP A 962 -88.85 98.66 59.01
CA ASP A 962 -88.58 99.80 58.11
C ASP A 962 -89.41 99.64 56.81
N VAL A 963 -90.63 100.17 56.83
CA VAL A 963 -91.57 100.12 55.70
C VAL A 963 -92.08 101.52 55.34
N ALA A 964 -92.00 101.87 54.06
CA ALA A 964 -92.36 103.20 53.55
C ALA A 964 -93.82 103.61 53.83
N SER A 965 -94.70 102.64 54.07
CA SER A 965 -95.98 102.85 54.73
C SER A 965 -96.42 101.56 55.44
N VAL A 966 -96.59 101.59 56.76
CA VAL A 966 -97.51 100.65 57.42
C VAL A 966 -98.92 101.11 57.08
N LYS A 967 -99.81 100.23 56.59
CA LYS A 967 -101.24 100.54 56.43
C LYS A 967 -101.98 100.44 57.78
N ALA A 968 -101.43 101.07 58.81
CA ALA A 968 -101.92 101.09 60.20
C ALA A 968 -102.99 102.18 60.41
N GLY A 969 -104.02 102.21 59.54
CA GLY A 969 -104.99 103.30 59.53
C GLY A 969 -104.30 104.64 59.27
N THR A 970 -104.31 105.53 60.26
CA THR A 970 -103.75 106.90 60.20
C THR A 970 -103.04 107.36 61.48
N THR A 971 -102.93 106.51 62.51
CA THR A 971 -102.77 107.00 63.89
C THR A 971 -101.94 106.08 64.76
N LEU A 972 -100.92 106.63 65.41
CA LEU A 972 -100.22 106.04 66.55
C LEU A 972 -101.05 106.26 67.82
N LEU A 973 -101.24 105.19 68.59
CA LEU A 973 -101.72 105.23 69.96
C LEU A 973 -100.82 104.33 70.81
N ASN A 974 -100.13 104.96 71.75
CA ASN A 974 -99.41 104.34 72.86
C ASN A 974 -100.04 104.84 74.17
N ASP A 975 -99.43 104.48 75.30
CA ASP A 975 -99.91 104.86 76.64
C ASP A 975 -99.88 106.39 76.90
N ASP A 976 -99.22 107.17 76.01
CA ASP A 976 -99.02 108.62 76.10
C ASP A 976 -100.07 109.43 75.28
N GLY A 977 -100.93 108.75 74.51
CA GLY A 977 -102.09 109.34 73.84
C GLY A 977 -102.05 109.35 72.31
N LEU A 978 -102.85 110.24 71.70
CA LEU A 978 -103.21 110.13 70.29
C LEU A 978 -102.29 110.94 69.37
N HIS A 979 -101.45 110.22 68.61
CA HIS A 979 -100.55 110.77 67.60
C HIS A 979 -101.06 110.45 66.18
N ILE A 980 -101.95 111.30 65.64
CA ILE A 980 -102.41 111.19 64.25
C ILE A 980 -101.30 111.69 63.31
N THR A 981 -100.43 110.78 62.84
CA THR A 981 -99.29 111.16 61.99
C THR A 981 -99.77 111.73 60.65
N GLY A 982 -99.47 113.02 60.44
CA GLY A 982 -99.98 113.84 59.35
C GLY A 982 -100.80 115.04 59.84
N GLY A 983 -101.44 114.92 61.01
CA GLY A 983 -102.30 115.92 61.64
C GLY A 983 -101.82 116.39 63.03
N PRO A 984 -102.69 117.09 63.79
CA PRO A 984 -102.43 117.51 65.16
C PRO A 984 -102.36 116.31 66.12
N SER A 985 -101.63 116.46 67.23
CA SER A 985 -101.64 115.51 68.35
C SER A 985 -102.29 116.15 69.59
N VAL A 986 -103.07 115.36 70.30
CA VAL A 986 -103.81 115.80 71.50
C VAL A 986 -103.39 114.90 72.65
N THR A 987 -102.62 115.45 73.58
CA THR A 987 -102.05 114.74 74.72
C THR A 987 -102.54 115.33 76.03
N SER A 988 -102.23 114.66 77.15
CA SER A 988 -102.48 115.16 78.51
C SER A 988 -101.77 116.48 78.83
N GLY A 989 -100.70 116.82 78.08
CA GLY A 989 -99.93 118.06 78.22
C GLY A 989 -100.50 119.27 77.47
N GLY A 990 -101.64 119.15 76.79
CA GLY A 990 -102.28 120.22 76.02
C GLY A 990 -102.15 120.08 74.50
N ILE A 991 -102.30 121.19 73.78
CA ILE A 991 -102.38 121.18 72.31
C ILE A 991 -100.98 121.21 71.71
N ASN A 992 -100.57 120.11 71.07
CA ASN A 992 -99.47 120.11 70.11
C ASN A 992 -100.04 120.16 68.69
N GLY A 993 -99.88 121.30 68.01
CA GLY A 993 -100.33 121.47 66.63
C GLY A 993 -99.59 120.61 65.59
N GLY A 994 -98.75 119.64 66.00
CA GLY A 994 -97.92 118.82 65.12
C GLY A 994 -96.88 119.64 64.35
N ASN A 995 -96.45 120.78 64.92
CA ASN A 995 -95.72 121.86 64.25
C ASN A 995 -96.35 122.35 62.93
N LYS A 996 -97.68 122.19 62.75
CA LYS A 996 -98.40 122.90 61.69
C LYS A 996 -98.41 124.39 62.01
N ILE A 997 -98.16 125.20 60.99
CA ILE A 997 -98.09 126.67 61.10
C ILE A 997 -99.45 127.21 61.54
N ILE A 998 -99.46 128.00 62.62
CA ILE A 998 -100.59 128.83 63.03
C ILE A 998 -100.41 130.20 62.37
N SER A 999 -101.20 130.48 61.33
CA SER A 999 -101.17 131.77 60.62
C SER A 999 -102.23 132.74 61.15
N ASN A 1000 -101.99 134.05 60.92
CA ASN A 1000 -102.76 135.20 61.44
C ASN A 1000 -102.48 135.54 62.93
N VAL A 1001 -101.24 135.92 63.25
CA VAL A 1001 -100.82 136.43 64.57
C VAL A 1001 -100.22 137.83 64.43
N SER A 1002 -100.58 138.76 65.33
CA SER A 1002 -100.13 140.16 65.37
C SER A 1002 -98.74 140.34 66.00
N ASP A 1003 -98.26 141.58 66.15
CA ASP A 1003 -97.02 141.86 66.91
C ASP A 1003 -97.27 141.75 68.42
N GLY A 1004 -96.32 141.16 69.14
CA GLY A 1004 -96.29 141.20 70.60
C GLY A 1004 -95.92 142.60 71.12
N VAL A 1005 -96.61 143.04 72.17
CA VAL A 1005 -96.43 144.34 72.84
C VAL A 1005 -95.90 144.15 74.27
N THR A 1006 -96.07 142.95 74.84
CA THR A 1006 -95.64 142.55 76.17
C THR A 1006 -94.80 141.28 76.13
N ASP A 1007 -94.00 141.08 77.19
CA ASP A 1007 -93.02 140.01 77.39
C ASP A 1007 -93.58 138.58 77.27
N THR A 1008 -94.91 138.42 77.27
CA THR A 1008 -95.63 137.14 77.23
C THR A 1008 -96.38 136.87 75.92
N ASP A 1009 -96.30 137.76 74.94
CA ASP A 1009 -97.03 137.64 73.66
C ASP A 1009 -96.35 136.69 72.66
N ALA A 1010 -97.16 136.08 71.78
CA ALA A 1010 -96.65 135.29 70.66
C ALA A 1010 -96.17 136.21 69.52
N VAL A 1011 -94.88 136.13 69.18
CA VAL A 1011 -94.24 136.97 68.14
C VAL A 1011 -94.46 136.46 66.72
N ASN A 1012 -94.49 137.35 65.72
CA ASN A 1012 -94.70 137.00 64.30
C ASN A 1012 -93.45 137.22 63.41
N LYS A 1013 -93.54 136.80 62.14
CA LYS A 1013 -92.41 136.81 61.18
C LYS A 1013 -91.73 138.17 61.01
N ARG A 1014 -92.42 139.32 61.11
CA ARG A 1014 -91.72 140.62 60.98
C ARG A 1014 -90.71 140.86 62.11
N GLN A 1015 -90.95 140.28 63.30
CA GLN A 1015 -89.99 140.31 64.40
C GLN A 1015 -88.79 139.36 64.16
N LEU A 1016 -88.98 138.31 63.34
CA LEU A 1016 -87.94 137.37 62.90
C LEU A 1016 -87.05 137.93 61.77
N ASP A 1017 -87.55 138.81 60.91
CA ASP A 1017 -86.76 139.36 59.78
C ASP A 1017 -85.61 140.28 60.25
N ASN A 1018 -85.65 140.78 61.49
CA ASN A 1018 -84.50 141.41 62.16
C ASN A 1018 -83.37 140.40 62.52
N MET A 1019 -83.64 139.09 62.53
CA MET A 1019 -82.63 138.04 62.74
C MET A 1019 -81.85 137.70 61.46
N ALA A 1020 -82.03 138.47 60.36
CA ALA A 1020 -81.21 138.41 59.16
C ALA A 1020 -79.70 138.63 59.43
N ALA A 1021 -79.32 139.15 60.61
CA ALA A 1021 -77.93 139.24 61.07
C ALA A 1021 -77.20 137.89 61.17
N THR A 1022 -77.91 136.75 61.22
CA THR A 1022 -77.29 135.40 61.27
C THR A 1022 -76.77 134.92 59.89
N ALA A 1023 -77.03 135.66 58.80
CA ALA A 1023 -76.74 135.27 57.41
C ALA A 1023 -75.25 135.34 57.00
N SER A 1024 -74.30 135.06 57.91
CA SER A 1024 -72.86 135.30 57.72
C SER A 1024 -71.97 134.12 58.15
N ARG A 1025 -72.47 132.87 58.12
CA ARG A 1025 -71.82 131.71 58.78
C ARG A 1025 -71.11 130.67 57.89
N GLY A 1026 -71.22 130.75 56.56
CA GLY A 1026 -70.54 129.80 55.64
C GLY A 1026 -71.15 128.39 55.59
N TRP A 1027 -70.44 127.45 54.96
CA TRP A 1027 -70.76 126.02 54.88
C TRP A 1027 -69.49 125.18 55.04
N ASN A 1028 -69.63 123.91 55.45
CA ASN A 1028 -68.49 123.09 55.86
C ASN A 1028 -68.10 122.05 54.79
N ILE A 1029 -66.80 121.84 54.60
CA ILE A 1029 -66.24 120.71 53.85
C ILE A 1029 -65.47 119.75 54.76
N GLN A 1030 -65.57 118.46 54.43
CA GLN A 1030 -64.85 117.37 55.09
C GLN A 1030 -64.54 116.30 54.03
N ALA A 1031 -63.31 115.80 53.98
CA ALA A 1031 -62.89 114.75 53.05
C ALA A 1031 -62.30 113.56 53.80
N ASN A 1032 -62.67 112.33 53.38
CA ASN A 1032 -62.17 111.06 53.92
C ASN A 1032 -62.12 110.94 55.46
N GLY A 1033 -63.03 111.63 56.18
CA GLY A 1033 -63.15 111.54 57.64
C GLY A 1033 -62.17 112.40 58.46
N GLY A 1034 -61.44 113.34 57.84
CA GLY A 1034 -60.60 114.30 58.56
C GLY A 1034 -61.39 115.38 59.30
N ASP A 1035 -60.70 116.40 59.82
CA ASP A 1035 -61.33 117.58 60.43
C ASP A 1035 -62.20 118.37 59.42
N THR A 1036 -63.08 119.22 59.94
CA THR A 1036 -64.11 119.93 59.18
C THR A 1036 -63.76 121.41 59.04
N GLU A 1037 -63.69 121.92 57.81
CA GLU A 1037 -63.26 123.28 57.49
C GLU A 1037 -64.42 124.14 56.95
N THR A 1038 -64.58 125.37 57.46
CA THR A 1038 -65.71 126.25 57.11
C THR A 1038 -65.35 127.17 55.94
N VAL A 1039 -65.95 126.91 54.78
CA VAL A 1039 -65.90 127.72 53.56
C VAL A 1039 -66.87 128.91 53.73
N ALA A 1040 -66.36 130.14 53.79
CA ALA A 1040 -67.18 131.33 53.90
C ALA A 1040 -67.89 131.65 52.56
N PRO A 1041 -68.94 132.51 52.55
CA PRO A 1041 -69.66 132.90 51.33
C PRO A 1041 -68.81 133.76 50.38
N GLY A 1042 -67.91 133.11 49.64
CA GLY A 1042 -66.97 133.74 48.70
C GLY A 1042 -65.70 132.93 48.43
N ASP A 1043 -65.37 131.97 49.30
CA ASP A 1043 -64.11 131.21 49.24
C ASP A 1043 -64.08 130.14 48.13
N THR A 1044 -62.87 129.70 47.76
CA THR A 1044 -62.65 128.71 46.70
C THR A 1044 -61.94 127.46 47.23
N VAL A 1045 -62.62 126.32 47.14
CA VAL A 1045 -62.06 124.99 47.43
C VAL A 1045 -61.26 124.46 46.23
N ASN A 1046 -60.07 123.90 46.49
CA ASN A 1046 -59.26 123.19 45.50
C ASN A 1046 -59.38 121.67 45.67
N VAL A 1047 -59.35 120.91 44.57
CA VAL A 1047 -59.41 119.44 44.57
C VAL A 1047 -58.29 118.91 43.69
N ALA A 1048 -57.22 118.42 44.32
CA ALA A 1048 -56.05 117.85 43.64
C ALA A 1048 -56.24 116.34 43.37
N GLY A 1049 -55.81 115.87 42.20
CA GLY A 1049 -55.96 114.47 41.79
C GLY A 1049 -54.84 113.51 42.24
N GLY A 1050 -53.68 114.03 42.65
CA GLY A 1050 -52.48 113.20 42.83
C GLY A 1050 -52.03 112.54 41.53
N ASP A 1051 -51.28 111.45 41.63
CA ASP A 1051 -50.64 110.82 40.45
C ASP A 1051 -51.60 109.98 39.58
N ASN A 1052 -52.72 109.54 40.14
CA ASN A 1052 -53.58 108.49 39.55
C ASN A 1052 -54.98 108.95 39.14
N ILE A 1053 -55.39 110.17 39.51
CA ILE A 1053 -56.74 110.69 39.25
C ILE A 1053 -56.61 112.01 38.49
N GLU A 1054 -57.26 112.09 37.33
CA GLU A 1054 -57.33 113.28 36.48
C GLU A 1054 -58.62 114.03 36.79
N VAL A 1055 -58.48 115.18 37.48
CA VAL A 1055 -59.60 116.04 37.89
C VAL A 1055 -59.76 117.16 36.86
N THR A 1056 -60.90 117.21 36.18
CA THR A 1056 -61.22 118.22 35.17
C THR A 1056 -62.56 118.89 35.50
N ARG A 1057 -62.65 120.22 35.36
CA ARG A 1057 -63.86 120.97 35.69
C ARG A 1057 -64.52 121.54 34.45
N THR A 1058 -65.81 121.26 34.27
CA THR A 1058 -66.62 121.79 33.17
C THR A 1058 -67.85 122.50 33.74
N GLY A 1059 -67.82 123.83 33.76
CA GLY A 1059 -68.90 124.65 34.33
C GLY A 1059 -69.05 124.46 35.84
N ARG A 1060 -70.17 123.84 36.26
CA ARG A 1060 -70.49 123.49 37.66
C ARG A 1060 -70.19 122.01 38.00
N THR A 1061 -69.79 121.20 37.02
CA THR A 1061 -69.47 119.78 37.24
C THR A 1061 -67.96 119.60 37.42
N LEU A 1062 -67.58 118.84 38.45
CA LEU A 1062 -66.22 118.37 38.65
C LEU A 1062 -66.14 116.91 38.18
N ASN A 1063 -65.52 116.66 37.03
CA ASN A 1063 -65.24 115.31 36.56
C ASN A 1063 -63.98 114.79 37.25
N ILE A 1064 -64.09 113.62 37.87
CA ILE A 1064 -63.00 112.92 38.53
C ILE A 1064 -62.88 111.56 37.82
N ALA A 1065 -61.80 111.39 37.05
CA ALA A 1065 -61.52 110.17 36.28
C ALA A 1065 -60.17 109.57 36.69
N THR A 1066 -59.91 108.29 36.41
CA THR A 1066 -58.54 107.77 36.52
C THR A 1066 -57.67 108.36 35.41
N GLY A 1067 -56.43 108.73 35.76
CA GLY A 1067 -55.49 109.34 34.82
C GLY A 1067 -55.10 108.40 33.68
N ARG A 1068 -54.79 108.96 32.50
CA ARG A 1068 -54.44 108.15 31.31
C ARG A 1068 -53.16 107.33 31.45
N ARG A 1069 -52.39 107.53 32.53
CA ARG A 1069 -51.41 106.60 33.11
C ARG A 1069 -51.64 106.62 34.63
N VAL A 1070 -51.52 105.45 35.25
CA VAL A 1070 -51.67 105.25 36.70
C VAL A 1070 -50.48 104.45 37.23
N SER A 1071 -49.90 104.93 38.32
CA SER A 1071 -48.82 104.33 39.10
C SER A 1071 -49.40 103.75 40.39
N PHE A 1072 -49.67 102.46 40.41
CA PHE A 1072 -50.15 101.76 41.60
C PHE A 1072 -49.02 100.99 42.28
N ASP A 1073 -48.96 101.03 43.61
CA ASP A 1073 -47.99 100.26 44.40
C ASP A 1073 -48.28 98.75 44.34
N ASN A 1074 -49.57 98.40 44.31
CA ASN A 1074 -50.05 97.06 44.03
C ASN A 1074 -51.41 97.14 43.30
N VAL A 1075 -51.67 96.20 42.39
CA VAL A 1075 -52.94 96.07 41.67
C VAL A 1075 -53.50 94.67 41.89
N THR A 1076 -54.64 94.57 42.57
CA THR A 1076 -55.31 93.30 42.89
C THR A 1076 -56.62 93.16 42.10
N ILE A 1077 -56.72 92.12 41.26
CA ILE A 1077 -57.89 91.84 40.43
C ILE A 1077 -58.28 90.37 40.58
N GLY A 1078 -59.34 90.07 41.34
CA GLY A 1078 -59.92 88.73 41.44
C GLY A 1078 -58.99 87.62 41.96
N GLY A 1079 -57.90 87.98 42.64
CA GLY A 1079 -56.84 87.06 43.10
C GLY A 1079 -55.50 87.23 42.38
N LEU A 1080 -55.50 87.82 41.18
CA LEU A 1080 -54.27 88.25 40.50
C LEU A 1080 -53.70 89.50 41.17
N THR A 1081 -52.40 89.52 41.47
CA THR A 1081 -51.72 90.64 42.13
C THR A 1081 -50.46 91.04 41.36
N LEU A 1082 -50.39 92.29 40.90
CA LEU A 1082 -49.22 92.93 40.29
C LEU A 1082 -48.60 93.92 41.29
N ASP A 1083 -47.36 93.67 41.68
CA ASP A 1083 -46.63 94.37 42.74
C ASP A 1083 -45.49 95.24 42.15
N LYS A 1084 -45.38 96.52 42.54
CA LYS A 1084 -44.39 97.44 41.93
C LYS A 1084 -42.95 97.18 42.34
N ASP A 1085 -42.71 96.72 43.56
CA ASP A 1085 -41.35 96.67 44.16
C ASP A 1085 -40.62 95.37 43.79
N THR A 1086 -41.38 94.31 43.50
CA THR A 1086 -40.88 93.05 42.94
C THR A 1086 -41.06 92.96 41.42
N GLY A 1087 -41.93 93.78 40.83
CA GLY A 1087 -42.32 93.72 39.42
C GLY A 1087 -43.08 92.44 39.03
N LYS A 1088 -43.57 91.68 40.01
CA LYS A 1088 -44.16 90.35 39.78
C LYS A 1088 -45.67 90.41 39.58
N ILE A 1089 -46.13 89.64 38.61
CA ILE A 1089 -47.53 89.18 38.52
C ILE A 1089 -47.60 87.85 39.29
N SER A 1090 -48.49 87.77 40.27
CA SER A 1090 -48.71 86.60 41.13
C SER A 1090 -50.21 86.25 41.18
N GLY A 1091 -50.55 85.00 41.48
CA GLY A 1091 -51.92 84.51 41.37
C GLY A 1091 -52.37 84.17 39.94
N LEU A 1092 -51.46 84.12 38.97
CA LEU A 1092 -51.74 83.75 37.59
C LEU A 1092 -51.87 82.23 37.44
N SER A 1093 -53.08 81.73 37.16
CA SER A 1093 -53.36 80.33 36.85
C SER A 1093 -52.63 79.83 35.60
N ASP A 1094 -52.57 78.51 35.43
CA ASP A 1094 -52.01 77.86 34.24
C ASP A 1094 -52.81 78.22 32.98
N GLY A 1095 -52.13 78.80 31.98
CA GLY A 1095 -52.70 79.12 30.66
C GLY A 1095 -52.69 77.94 29.69
N THR A 1096 -53.57 77.95 28.68
CA THR A 1096 -53.72 76.85 27.74
C THR A 1096 -52.48 76.70 26.85
N LEU A 1097 -51.85 75.52 26.84
CA LEU A 1097 -50.68 75.23 26.00
C LEU A 1097 -51.11 74.61 24.65
N SER A 1098 -51.56 75.45 23.72
CA SER A 1098 -51.92 75.06 22.34
C SER A 1098 -51.37 76.07 21.32
N ALA A 1099 -51.27 75.68 20.05
CA ALA A 1099 -50.71 76.52 18.98
C ALA A 1099 -51.48 77.84 18.77
N ASP A 1100 -52.79 77.83 18.98
CA ASP A 1100 -53.66 78.99 18.79
C ASP A 1100 -53.80 79.85 20.05
N SER A 1101 -53.27 79.40 21.19
CA SER A 1101 -53.44 80.05 22.50
C SER A 1101 -52.95 81.50 22.53
N LYS A 1102 -53.60 82.30 23.36
CA LYS A 1102 -53.25 83.70 23.67
C LYS A 1102 -53.14 83.93 25.18
N ASP A 1103 -53.18 82.84 25.97
CA ASP A 1103 -53.11 82.89 27.42
C ASP A 1103 -51.69 83.22 27.89
N ALA A 1104 -51.57 84.02 28.95
CA ALA A 1104 -50.29 84.27 29.59
C ALA A 1104 -49.88 83.05 30.42
N VAL A 1105 -48.83 82.34 29.99
CA VAL A 1105 -48.30 81.20 30.74
C VAL A 1105 -47.60 81.65 32.02
N ASN A 1106 -47.82 80.93 33.12
CA ASN A 1106 -47.22 81.27 34.41
C ASN A 1106 -45.80 80.69 34.58
N GLY A 1107 -45.14 81.07 35.68
CA GLY A 1107 -43.78 80.61 35.98
C GLY A 1107 -43.63 79.11 36.18
N GLY A 1108 -44.69 78.40 36.63
CA GLY A 1108 -44.69 76.95 36.79
C GLY A 1108 -44.72 76.23 35.43
N GLN A 1109 -45.51 76.74 34.49
CA GLN A 1109 -45.57 76.21 33.12
C GLN A 1109 -44.27 76.44 32.36
N LEU A 1110 -43.73 77.66 32.41
CA LEU A 1110 -42.42 77.96 31.84
C LEU A 1110 -41.31 77.14 32.50
N PHE A 1111 -41.40 76.87 33.82
CA PHE A 1111 -40.47 75.96 34.50
C PHE A 1111 -40.62 74.52 34.00
N GLY A 1112 -41.83 73.99 33.80
CA GLY A 1112 -42.06 72.67 33.20
C GLY A 1112 -41.46 72.55 31.80
N THR A 1113 -41.69 73.56 30.94
CA THR A 1113 -41.03 73.64 29.62
C THR A 1113 -39.52 73.71 29.76
N ASN A 1114 -38.98 74.52 30.67
CA ASN A 1114 -37.54 74.65 30.89
C ASN A 1114 -36.91 73.40 31.52
N VAL A 1115 -37.65 72.59 32.30
CA VAL A 1115 -37.21 71.27 32.77
C VAL A 1115 -37.05 70.32 31.58
N ASN A 1116 -38.00 70.32 30.65
CA ASN A 1116 -37.91 69.53 29.41
C ASN A 1116 -36.80 70.04 28.48
N VAL A 1117 -36.62 71.36 28.32
CA VAL A 1117 -35.49 71.93 27.59
C VAL A 1117 -34.17 71.58 28.26
N THR A 1118 -34.05 71.66 29.59
CA THR A 1118 -32.82 71.30 30.33
C THR A 1118 -32.55 69.79 30.28
N ALA A 1119 -33.60 68.96 30.29
CA ALA A 1119 -33.47 67.52 30.06
C ALA A 1119 -32.97 67.24 28.63
N ASN A 1120 -33.54 67.90 27.62
CA ASN A 1120 -33.07 67.80 26.24
C ASN A 1120 -31.65 68.34 26.07
N THR A 1121 -31.27 69.45 26.73
CA THR A 1121 -29.88 69.95 26.74
C THR A 1121 -28.95 68.95 27.42
N ARG A 1122 -29.35 68.31 28.52
CA ARG A 1122 -28.56 67.24 29.16
C ARG A 1122 -28.44 66.00 28.27
N SER A 1123 -29.51 65.58 27.59
CA SER A 1123 -29.49 64.45 26.64
C SER A 1123 -28.67 64.77 25.39
N ILE A 1124 -28.74 65.99 24.86
CA ILE A 1124 -27.91 66.46 23.73
C ILE A 1124 -26.44 66.58 24.16
N ALA A 1125 -26.16 67.06 25.37
CA ALA A 1125 -24.81 67.12 25.92
C ALA A 1125 -24.24 65.71 26.20
N ALA A 1126 -25.06 64.77 26.70
CA ALA A 1126 -24.67 63.38 26.91
C ALA A 1126 -24.45 62.66 25.57
N ASN A 1127 -25.35 62.80 24.60
CA ASN A 1127 -25.18 62.25 23.25
C ASN A 1127 -23.97 62.86 22.55
N LYS A 1128 -23.73 64.18 22.69
CA LYS A 1128 -22.50 64.83 22.20
C LYS A 1128 -21.26 64.29 22.91
N ALA A 1129 -21.29 64.12 24.23
CA ALA A 1129 -20.18 63.55 24.99
C ALA A 1129 -19.89 62.10 24.57
N LEU A 1130 -20.90 61.28 24.28
CA LEU A 1130 -20.74 59.92 23.75
C LEU A 1130 -20.18 59.94 22.31
N LEU A 1131 -20.65 60.85 21.45
CA LEU A 1131 -20.15 61.02 20.07
C LEU A 1131 -18.71 61.56 20.03
N ASP A 1132 -18.33 62.48 20.93
CA ASP A 1132 -16.97 63.01 21.07
C ASP A 1132 -16.02 62.03 21.76
N SER A 1133 -16.51 61.24 22.73
CA SER A 1133 -15.73 60.15 23.34
C SER A 1133 -15.49 59.01 22.35
N GLY A 1134 -16.48 58.71 21.49
CA GLY A 1134 -16.37 57.70 20.45
C GLY A 1134 -16.20 56.28 21.00
N LEU A 1135 -15.58 55.41 20.19
CA LEU A 1135 -15.20 54.06 20.58
C LEU A 1135 -13.75 54.06 21.08
N ASN A 1136 -13.52 53.56 22.29
CA ASN A 1136 -12.19 53.39 22.88
C ASN A 1136 -11.58 52.06 22.42
N PHE A 1137 -10.50 52.12 21.64
CA PHE A 1137 -9.72 50.98 21.21
C PHE A 1137 -8.49 50.84 22.11
N VAL A 1138 -8.45 49.76 22.90
CA VAL A 1138 -7.40 49.47 23.88
C VAL A 1138 -6.62 48.24 23.44
N GLY A 1139 -5.30 48.35 23.33
CA GLY A 1139 -4.42 47.22 23.05
C GLY A 1139 -3.92 46.56 24.34
N ASN A 1140 -3.15 45.49 24.22
CA ASN A 1140 -2.30 45.02 25.32
C ASN A 1140 -1.25 46.07 25.73
N THR A 1141 -0.90 46.97 24.81
CA THR A 1141 -0.18 48.23 25.11
C THR A 1141 -0.78 49.39 24.32
N GLY A 1142 -0.99 50.52 24.98
CA GLY A 1142 -1.57 51.73 24.39
C GLY A 1142 -3.10 51.71 24.30
N ALA A 1143 -3.68 52.89 24.02
CA ALA A 1143 -5.09 53.09 23.76
C ALA A 1143 -5.31 54.37 22.95
N PHE A 1144 -6.36 54.41 22.14
CA PHE A 1144 -6.86 55.62 21.47
C PHE A 1144 -8.37 55.55 21.30
N ASN A 1145 -9.03 56.67 21.02
CA ASN A 1145 -10.43 56.70 20.65
C ASN A 1145 -10.62 57.05 19.17
N ARG A 1146 -11.73 56.60 18.59
CA ARG A 1146 -12.20 57.02 17.26
C ARG A 1146 -13.65 57.48 17.34
N ARG A 1147 -14.00 58.56 16.66
CA ARG A 1147 -15.41 58.98 16.56
C ARG A 1147 -16.20 57.99 15.69
N LEU A 1148 -17.49 57.86 15.99
CA LEU A 1148 -18.42 57.03 15.21
C LEU A 1148 -18.46 57.53 13.75
N GLY A 1149 -18.04 56.67 12.82
CA GLY A 1149 -17.90 56.97 11.39
C GLY A 1149 -16.47 57.12 10.88
N GLU A 1150 -15.46 57.18 11.77
CA GLU A 1150 -14.05 57.13 11.38
C GLU A 1150 -13.55 55.68 11.22
N ILE A 1151 -12.69 55.43 10.24
CA ILE A 1151 -12.13 54.10 9.98
C ILE A 1151 -10.91 53.85 10.89
N THR A 1152 -10.94 52.74 11.63
CA THR A 1152 -9.76 52.17 12.31
C THR A 1152 -9.12 51.12 11.41
N THR A 1153 -7.86 51.32 11.03
CA THR A 1153 -7.07 50.26 10.38
C THR A 1153 -6.65 49.21 11.42
N ILE A 1154 -6.67 47.94 11.01
CA ILE A 1154 -6.11 46.83 11.80
C ILE A 1154 -5.12 46.09 10.89
N SER A 1155 -3.88 45.96 11.33
CA SER A 1155 -2.74 45.46 10.55
C SER A 1155 -2.02 44.34 11.30
N GLY A 1156 -1.41 43.41 10.55
CA GLY A 1156 -0.51 42.39 11.09
C GLY A 1156 0.94 42.67 10.68
N GLY A 1157 1.87 42.58 11.62
CA GLY A 1157 3.30 42.73 11.37
C GLY A 1157 4.10 43.13 12.60
N LEU A 1158 5.24 42.47 12.82
CA LEU A 1158 6.19 42.85 13.87
C LEU A 1158 7.24 43.81 13.27
N VAL A 1159 7.53 44.91 13.96
CA VAL A 1159 8.65 45.79 13.60
C VAL A 1159 9.92 45.19 14.21
N ALA A 1160 10.97 45.07 13.39
CA ALA A 1160 12.01 44.04 13.50
C ALA A 1160 12.99 44.07 14.70
N ASP A 1161 12.64 44.69 15.83
CA ASP A 1161 13.47 44.70 17.05
C ASP A 1161 12.62 44.92 18.34
N ALA A 1162 11.47 44.23 18.44
CA ALA A 1162 10.49 44.46 19.51
C ALA A 1162 9.89 43.14 20.08
N THR A 1163 10.74 42.35 20.75
CA THR A 1163 10.40 41.02 21.31
C THR A 1163 9.44 41.06 22.51
N ALA A 1164 8.15 41.33 22.29
CA ALA A 1164 7.12 41.19 23.32
C ALA A 1164 5.73 40.80 22.78
N SER A 1165 5.15 39.78 23.41
CA SER A 1165 3.78 39.28 23.23
C SER A 1165 2.85 39.71 24.40
N ASN A 1166 1.64 39.13 24.50
CA ASN A 1166 1.03 38.89 25.83
C ASN A 1166 1.04 37.38 26.22
N LYS A 1167 1.02 36.47 25.23
CA LYS A 1167 2.02 35.39 25.19
C LYS A 1167 2.40 34.88 23.78
N ASN A 1168 1.47 34.87 22.81
CA ASN A 1168 1.76 34.57 21.39
C ASN A 1168 1.43 35.73 20.44
N ILE A 1169 0.29 36.39 20.67
CA ILE A 1169 -0.14 37.58 19.96
C ILE A 1169 -0.21 38.74 20.97
N ARG A 1170 -0.03 39.96 20.49
CA ARG A 1170 -0.12 41.21 21.24
C ARG A 1170 -0.79 42.25 20.36
N THR A 1171 -1.77 42.97 20.90
CA THR A 1171 -2.32 44.16 20.25
C THR A 1171 -1.62 45.41 20.75
N VAL A 1172 -1.19 46.27 19.83
CA VAL A 1172 -0.61 47.59 20.13
C VAL A 1172 -1.52 48.66 19.52
N ALA A 1173 -2.01 49.55 20.37
CA ALA A 1173 -2.92 50.63 19.98
C ALA A 1173 -2.16 51.95 19.96
N LYS A 1174 -1.79 52.41 18.76
CA LYS A 1174 -0.92 53.59 18.56
C LYS A 1174 -1.32 54.33 17.27
N ASP A 1175 -1.14 55.65 17.25
CA ASP A 1175 -1.31 56.53 16.08
C ASP A 1175 -2.66 56.40 15.31
N GLY A 1176 -3.71 55.89 15.96
CA GLY A 1176 -5.05 55.69 15.37
C GLY A 1176 -5.31 54.29 14.76
N GLN A 1177 -4.42 53.33 15.02
CA GLN A 1177 -4.36 52.01 14.41
C GLN A 1177 -4.15 50.91 15.46
N ILE A 1178 -4.69 49.71 15.20
CA ILE A 1178 -4.42 48.51 16.01
C ILE A 1178 -3.46 47.60 15.23
N ASP A 1179 -2.21 47.54 15.68
CA ASP A 1179 -1.26 46.55 15.18
C ASP A 1179 -1.38 45.25 15.97
N ILE A 1180 -1.58 44.15 15.25
CA ILE A 1180 -1.59 42.78 15.75
C ILE A 1180 -0.18 42.22 15.52
N GLN A 1181 0.63 42.28 16.58
CA GLN A 1181 1.99 41.78 16.61
C GLN A 1181 1.96 40.32 17.07
N MET A 1182 2.50 39.42 16.26
CA MET A 1182 2.79 38.04 16.68
C MET A 1182 4.23 37.99 17.17
N ALA A 1183 4.52 37.20 18.21
CA ALA A 1183 5.90 36.93 18.58
C ALA A 1183 6.51 35.89 17.62
N ASP A 1184 7.77 36.11 17.25
CA ASP A 1184 8.50 35.21 16.33
C ASP A 1184 8.66 33.79 16.90
N ASN A 1185 8.67 33.67 18.24
CA ASN A 1185 8.66 32.41 18.98
C ASN A 1185 7.30 32.21 19.66
N LEU A 1186 6.65 31.07 19.39
CA LEU A 1186 5.30 30.75 19.87
C LEU A 1186 5.30 29.74 21.02
N ASP A 1187 4.70 30.14 22.15
CA ASP A 1187 4.47 29.35 23.35
C ASP A 1187 3.14 28.58 23.24
N VAL A 1188 3.20 27.30 22.82
CA VAL A 1188 2.03 26.44 22.58
C VAL A 1188 2.24 25.02 23.12
N ALA A 1189 1.19 24.41 23.66
CA ALA A 1189 1.28 23.15 24.41
C ALA A 1189 1.45 21.87 23.56
N SER A 1190 1.03 21.88 22.29
CA SER A 1190 1.35 20.84 21.29
C SER A 1190 1.00 21.30 19.88
N VAL A 1191 1.67 20.73 18.87
CA VAL A 1191 1.38 20.94 17.44
C VAL A 1191 1.30 19.57 16.75
N LYS A 1192 0.23 19.31 16.00
CA LYS A 1192 0.02 18.02 15.30
C LYS A 1192 0.57 18.07 13.87
N ALA A 1193 1.89 17.92 13.74
CA ALA A 1193 2.56 17.65 12.47
C ALA A 1193 2.68 16.14 12.23
N GLY A 1194 2.66 15.71 10.97
CA GLY A 1194 2.58 14.28 10.62
C GLY A 1194 3.87 13.50 10.87
N THR A 1195 4.95 13.92 10.20
CA THR A 1195 6.17 13.11 9.99
C THR A 1195 7.38 14.01 9.70
N THR A 1196 7.44 15.20 10.32
CA THR A 1196 8.44 16.25 10.09
C THR A 1196 9.06 16.70 11.41
N LEU A 1197 10.37 16.94 11.41
CA LEU A 1197 11.10 17.77 12.40
C LEU A 1197 11.58 19.04 11.65
N LEU A 1198 11.97 20.11 12.35
CA LEU A 1198 12.22 21.42 11.76
C LEU A 1198 13.31 22.16 12.54
N ASN A 1199 14.29 22.73 11.83
CA ASN A 1199 15.31 23.65 12.37
C ASN A 1199 15.70 24.66 11.28
N ASP A 1200 16.72 25.48 11.56
CA ASP A 1200 17.20 26.66 10.82
C ASP A 1200 17.49 26.45 9.31
N ASP A 1201 17.63 25.20 8.84
CA ASP A 1201 17.52 24.85 7.40
C ASP A 1201 16.79 23.51 7.14
N GLY A 1202 16.58 22.64 8.17
CA GLY A 1202 15.55 21.60 8.06
C GLY A 1202 15.56 20.40 9.03
N LEU A 1203 14.40 19.74 9.12
CA LEU A 1203 14.30 18.29 8.88
C LEU A 1203 13.04 18.04 8.03
N HIS A 1204 12.76 16.79 7.64
CA HIS A 1204 11.78 16.44 6.60
C HIS A 1204 11.12 15.08 6.90
N ILE A 1205 9.82 14.86 6.61
CA ILE A 1205 9.23 14.31 5.35
C ILE A 1205 9.76 14.82 4.00
N THR A 1206 10.09 13.98 3.01
CA THR A 1206 11.42 13.30 2.95
C THR A 1206 11.59 12.01 4.00
N GLY A 1207 11.83 9.73 3.87
CA GLY A 1207 12.06 8.43 4.64
C GLY A 1207 10.81 7.59 4.96
N GLY A 1208 9.98 7.86 5.99
CA GLY A 1208 9.89 9.02 6.89
C GLY A 1208 11.09 9.97 6.93
N PRO A 1209 11.29 10.68 5.81
CA PRO A 1209 13.29 10.99 5.02
C PRO A 1209 14.11 12.24 5.45
N SER A 1210 14.61 12.35 6.69
CA SER A 1210 15.52 13.39 7.21
C SER A 1210 16.26 14.31 6.21
N VAL A 1211 16.13 15.65 6.36
CA VAL A 1211 16.91 16.69 5.64
C VAL A 1211 17.28 17.90 6.54
N THR A 1212 18.47 17.89 7.17
CA THR A 1212 19.19 19.00 7.84
C THR A 1212 19.69 20.12 6.89
N SER A 1213 20.62 20.97 7.37
CA SER A 1213 21.36 22.05 6.68
C SER A 1213 22.65 21.61 5.95
N GLY A 1214 22.66 20.60 5.06
CA GLY A 1214 21.69 20.46 3.97
C GLY A 1214 21.18 19.04 3.72
N GLY A 1215 21.28 18.11 4.68
CA GLY A 1215 20.29 17.06 4.69
C GLY A 1215 20.49 15.76 5.48
N ILE A 1216 21.15 14.80 4.82
CA ILE A 1216 20.35 13.75 4.19
C ILE A 1216 20.45 12.39 4.90
N ASN A 1217 19.29 11.80 5.25
CA ASN A 1217 19.12 10.36 5.48
C ASN A 1217 17.72 10.07 6.08
N GLY A 1218 16.60 10.42 5.44
CA GLY A 1218 16.18 9.92 4.12
C GLY A 1218 15.57 8.52 4.27
N GLY A 1219 15.68 7.68 3.23
CA GLY A 1219 15.72 6.24 3.47
C GLY A 1219 14.38 5.52 3.68
N ASN A 1220 13.87 4.97 2.59
CA ASN A 1220 13.78 3.50 2.36
C ASN A 1220 13.11 2.61 3.43
N LYS A 1221 12.39 3.17 4.40
CA LYS A 1221 11.69 2.49 5.49
C LYS A 1221 10.42 3.28 5.87
N ILE A 1222 10.46 3.90 7.05
CA ILE A 1222 9.41 4.59 7.81
C ILE A 1222 10.28 5.55 8.67
N ILE A 1223 10.80 6.53 9.38
CA ILE A 1223 12.05 6.30 10.12
C ILE A 1223 11.76 5.91 11.57
N SER A 1224 12.55 5.00 12.12
CA SER A 1224 12.27 4.31 13.39
C SER A 1224 13.34 4.61 14.45
N ASN A 1225 12.99 5.44 15.43
CA ASN A 1225 13.78 5.73 16.64
C ASN A 1225 15.20 6.31 16.38
N VAL A 1226 15.26 7.33 15.50
CA VAL A 1226 16.46 8.09 15.08
C VAL A 1226 17.66 8.06 16.04
N SER A 1227 18.67 7.22 15.80
CA SER A 1227 19.84 6.99 16.67
C SER A 1227 20.93 8.07 16.60
N ASP A 1228 20.74 9.11 15.79
CA ASP A 1228 21.76 9.83 15.01
C ASP A 1228 23.19 9.95 15.62
N GLY A 1229 24.07 8.98 15.37
CA GLY A 1229 25.52 8.95 15.56
C GLY A 1229 26.17 10.04 16.42
N VAL A 1230 26.73 11.06 15.77
CA VAL A 1230 27.51 12.13 16.43
C VAL A 1230 27.34 13.53 15.84
N THR A 1231 27.13 13.68 14.53
CA THR A 1231 27.14 15.00 13.87
C THR A 1231 26.25 15.04 12.62
N ASP A 1232 26.57 14.20 11.64
CA ASP A 1232 25.99 14.11 10.28
C ASP A 1232 26.70 12.93 9.60
N THR A 1233 25.95 11.92 9.14
CA THR A 1233 26.55 10.74 8.49
C THR A 1233 25.81 9.38 8.63
N ASP A 1234 24.95 9.02 9.59
CA ASP A 1234 24.37 9.64 10.79
C ASP A 1234 23.53 10.93 10.66
N ALA A 1235 22.51 11.09 9.79
CA ALA A 1235 21.84 10.28 8.76
C ALA A 1235 20.95 9.04 9.12
N VAL A 1236 21.35 7.84 8.64
CA VAL A 1236 20.47 6.79 8.05
C VAL A 1236 19.94 5.71 9.00
#